data_AF-G5HEK2-F1
#
_entry.id   AF-G5HEK2-F1
#
_cell.length_a   1.000
_cell.length_b   1.000
_cell.length_c   1.000
_cell.angle_alpha   90.00
_cell.angle_beta   90.00
_cell.angle_gamma   90.00
#
_symmetry.space_group_name_H-M   'P 1'
#
loop_
_entity.id
_entity.type
_entity.pdbx_description
1 polymer ?
#
loop_
_entity_poly.entity_id
_entity_poly.type
_entity_poly.pdbx_seq_one_letter_code
_entity_poly.pdbx_strand_id
1 'polypeptide(L)'
;MIVGDPNQMPPTSFFAGNTVDEDNLDIEDLDSILDDCLALGMPQAHLHWHYRSRHESLIAFSNQEFYESSMLTFPSVNDRVKRVRLVKAEGFFDRGKGRVNEGEARTIVEEIKRRYKDPELTNQTIGVVTFNISQQTLIEDLLQEEYQKNPEFDTWANVGEETMFVKNLENVQGDERDVILFSVAFGPDANGKLSLNFGPLNKGGGWKRLNVAVSRARTEMVVFTTMTADMIDLKRTKAKGVESLRNFLEFAEKGRLQGEYIETRVQKDQGIMEHICRQISDAGFKYQKAVGHSKFKVDIAVINPYKEEEYLLGIMLDGDSYKQSVNTKDREVAQISVLQGLGWKLHRIWTMDWWDNREKEIGKLLQILDQQRAEAYEQYQEYQESHLGKADENINVEIKETAELCDVRNIAEQEVSDEQQMNSENSIAEFKDAEENETAGDKAGEDKTLETEVTESVEIEADLVAEQASAIHMENRLNPEYSVLIEPGMRIAAKQEEQPGIPAGNSSEIIAYQVEEYISAELEITPMSTAEFVLKDTLASITAKLQQIIDAEAPINYDRLVKKMLRSFDIGRSSAQTLEAAEKALKKTVSRTNKQAGVKFIWKKDQDPDVYRMYRLEQNSDDKRYPDEICQQEIKNAVCVTLGNKGALNKDMLIKETIRTMGYGRSGAALVAAVEKGLKYGRKSGEIIQNAEKLWELNAGKE
;
A
#
# COMPACT_ATOMS: atom_id res chain seq x y z
N MET A 1 -7.83 8.07 20.21
CA MET A 1 -6.57 7.53 19.67
C MET A 1 -6.40 8.12 18.29
N ILE A 2 -5.23 8.68 17.99
CA ILE A 2 -4.85 9.16 16.66
C ILE A 2 -3.67 8.27 16.24
N VAL A 3 -3.62 7.89 14.96
CA VAL A 3 -2.58 7.03 14.39
C VAL A 3 -2.13 7.65 13.07
N GLY A 4 -0.83 7.73 12.86
CA GLY A 4 -0.21 8.32 11.69
C GLY A 4 1.30 8.45 11.88
N ASP A 5 1.97 9.01 10.88
CA ASP A 5 3.43 9.17 10.85
C ASP A 5 3.76 10.63 10.49
N PRO A 6 4.40 11.40 11.40
CA PRO A 6 4.73 12.81 11.12
C PRO A 6 5.80 12.97 10.03
N ASN A 7 6.53 11.92 9.67
CA ASN A 7 7.56 11.94 8.63
C ASN A 7 7.03 11.60 7.21
N GLN A 8 5.74 11.31 7.07
CA GLN A 8 5.05 11.15 5.78
C GLN A 8 4.30 12.42 5.36
N MET A 9 3.79 12.47 4.12
CA MET A 9 3.22 13.69 3.55
C MET A 9 2.05 14.27 4.39
N PRO A 10 2.04 15.59 4.63
CA PRO A 10 0.94 16.28 5.30
C PRO A 10 -0.31 16.31 4.40
N PRO A 11 -1.50 16.54 4.95
CA PRO A 11 -2.71 16.73 4.16
C PRO A 11 -2.59 17.98 3.27
N THR A 12 -2.85 17.83 1.97
CA THR A 12 -2.69 18.91 0.97
C THR A 12 -4.02 19.58 0.61
N SER A 13 -4.02 20.89 0.38
CA SER A 13 -5.22 21.66 0.01
C SER A 13 -5.66 21.49 -1.46
N PHE A 14 -5.66 20.26 -1.98
CA PHE A 14 -5.80 19.94 -3.42
C PHE A 14 -7.08 20.50 -4.10
N PHE A 15 -8.11 20.82 -3.32
CA PHE A 15 -9.40 21.36 -3.81
C PHE A 15 -9.49 22.90 -3.80
N ALA A 16 -8.43 23.64 -3.44
CA ALA A 16 -8.49 25.08 -3.20
C ALA A 16 -8.12 25.98 -4.41
N GLY A 17 -7.16 25.55 -5.24
CA GLY A 17 -6.61 26.37 -6.33
C GLY A 17 -7.27 26.14 -7.69
N ASN A 18 -7.67 27.21 -8.39
CA ASN A 18 -8.39 27.12 -9.67
C ASN A 18 -7.59 27.65 -10.89
N THR A 19 -6.28 27.78 -10.71
CA THR A 19 -5.28 28.08 -11.76
C THR A 19 -3.99 27.35 -11.36
N VAL A 20 -3.67 26.26 -12.06
CA VAL A 20 -2.44 25.49 -11.81
C VAL A 20 -1.29 26.11 -12.59
N ASP A 21 -0.32 26.67 -11.88
CA ASP A 21 1.03 26.87 -12.39
C ASP A 21 1.80 25.58 -12.09
N GLU A 22 2.29 24.88 -13.12
CA GLU A 22 3.00 23.60 -12.97
C GLU A 22 4.34 23.76 -12.23
N ASP A 23 4.94 24.96 -12.24
CA ASP A 23 6.14 25.30 -11.48
C ASP A 23 5.82 25.69 -10.04
N ASN A 24 4.61 26.22 -9.80
CA ASN A 24 4.21 26.77 -8.51
C ASN A 24 2.78 26.40 -8.12
N LEU A 25 2.56 25.08 -7.95
CA LEU A 25 1.53 24.55 -7.08
C LEU A 25 1.73 25.12 -5.66
N ASP A 26 1.06 26.23 -5.36
CA ASP A 26 0.89 26.76 -4.00
C ASP A 26 -0.15 25.93 -3.24
N ILE A 27 0.18 24.65 -3.10
CA ILE A 27 -0.38 23.76 -2.11
C ILE A 27 0.20 24.22 -0.77
N GLU A 28 -0.65 24.84 0.04
CA GLU A 28 -0.36 24.98 1.46
C GLU A 28 -0.51 23.57 2.06
N ASP A 29 0.62 23.00 2.51
CA ASP A 29 0.64 21.82 3.35
C ASP A 29 -0.12 22.16 4.64
N LEU A 30 -1.24 21.50 4.91
CA LEU A 30 -2.10 21.81 6.05
C LEU A 30 -1.56 21.13 7.31
N ASP A 31 -1.62 21.83 8.44
CA ASP A 31 -1.28 21.26 9.75
C ASP A 31 -2.16 20.04 10.06
N SER A 32 -1.53 18.94 10.46
CA SER A 32 -2.24 17.71 10.84
C SER A 32 -2.70 17.78 12.29
N ILE A 33 -3.87 17.21 12.58
CA ILE A 33 -4.33 16.98 13.97
C ILE A 33 -3.31 16.09 14.73
N LEU A 34 -2.52 15.27 14.03
CA LEU A 34 -1.37 14.57 14.62
C LEU A 34 -0.30 15.56 15.10
N ASP A 35 0.11 16.50 14.26
CA ASP A 35 1.16 17.48 14.56
C ASP A 35 0.72 18.42 15.70
N ASP A 36 -0.55 18.84 15.74
CA ASP A 36 -1.17 19.54 16.89
C ASP A 36 -1.01 18.72 18.20
N CYS A 37 -1.37 17.43 18.17
CA CYS A 37 -1.27 16.56 19.35
C CYS A 37 0.18 16.30 19.79
N LEU A 38 1.13 16.27 18.86
CA LEU A 38 2.57 16.21 19.15
C LEU A 38 3.05 17.52 19.79
N ALA A 39 2.65 18.68 19.25
CA ALA A 39 2.98 20.00 19.80
C ALA A 39 2.38 20.26 21.19
N LEU A 40 1.20 19.69 21.47
CA LEU A 40 0.57 19.68 22.80
C LEU A 40 1.25 18.72 23.80
N GLY A 41 2.25 17.94 23.38
CA GLY A 41 2.98 17.02 24.25
C GLY A 41 2.14 15.82 24.72
N MET A 42 1.16 15.38 23.92
CA MET A 42 0.36 14.20 24.28
C MET A 42 1.22 12.93 24.36
N PRO A 43 0.91 11.96 25.26
CA PRO A 43 1.65 10.71 25.36
C PRO A 43 1.67 9.93 24.04
N GLN A 44 2.84 9.42 23.67
CA GLN A 44 3.10 8.76 22.39
C GLN A 44 3.44 7.28 22.59
N ALA A 45 3.16 6.46 21.58
CA ALA A 45 3.62 5.08 21.49
C ALA A 45 4.07 4.81 20.06
N HIS A 46 5.31 4.35 19.88
CA HIS A 46 5.89 4.14 18.56
C HIS A 46 5.84 2.67 18.17
N LEU A 47 5.51 2.39 16.90
CA LEU A 47 5.60 1.07 16.30
C LEU A 47 6.99 0.95 15.67
N HIS A 48 7.90 0.26 16.36
CA HIS A 48 9.31 0.19 15.95
C HIS A 48 9.57 -0.78 14.80
N TRP A 49 8.82 -1.88 14.70
CA TRP A 49 9.05 -2.91 13.68
C TRP A 49 8.54 -2.51 12.30
N HIS A 50 9.40 -2.61 11.28
CA HIS A 50 9.05 -2.45 9.87
C HIS A 50 8.96 -3.80 9.16
N TYR A 51 7.79 -4.08 8.57
CA TYR A 51 7.49 -5.38 7.92
C TYR A 51 7.24 -5.29 6.40
N ARG A 52 7.15 -4.09 5.80
CA ARG A 52 6.81 -3.92 4.36
C ARG A 52 7.93 -4.40 3.43
N SER A 53 9.17 -4.01 3.72
CA SER A 53 10.29 -4.22 2.80
C SER A 53 10.87 -5.61 3.02
N ARG A 54 10.84 -6.44 1.97
CA ARG A 54 11.44 -7.79 1.97
C ARG A 54 12.96 -7.77 1.81
N HIS A 55 13.54 -6.58 1.61
CA HIS A 55 14.99 -6.36 1.68
C HIS A 55 15.31 -5.13 2.52
N GLU A 56 16.28 -5.26 3.43
CA GLU A 56 16.58 -4.23 4.44
C GLU A 56 17.11 -2.94 3.81
N SER A 57 17.92 -3.06 2.75
CA SER A 57 18.50 -1.92 2.02
C SER A 57 17.46 -0.96 1.41
N LEU A 58 16.19 -1.37 1.27
CA LEU A 58 15.11 -0.52 0.76
C LEU A 58 14.69 0.55 1.79
N ILE A 59 14.75 0.22 3.09
CA ILE A 59 14.29 1.08 4.18
C ILE A 59 15.46 1.69 4.98
N ALA A 60 16.66 1.09 4.90
CA ALA A 60 17.85 1.53 5.65
C ALA A 60 18.15 3.04 5.49
N PHE A 61 18.07 3.58 4.26
CA PHE A 61 18.23 5.01 4.00
C PHE A 61 17.19 5.86 4.77
N SER A 62 15.90 5.56 4.63
CA SER A 62 14.85 6.31 5.33
C SER A 62 14.99 6.22 6.85
N ASN A 63 15.33 5.04 7.38
CA ASN A 63 15.51 4.81 8.82
C ASN A 63 16.60 5.74 9.38
N GLN A 64 17.74 5.88 8.68
CA GLN A 64 18.83 6.79 9.07
C GLN A 64 18.47 8.28 8.87
N GLU A 65 18.00 8.68 7.68
CA GLU A 65 17.83 10.09 7.27
C GLU A 65 16.59 10.77 7.90
N PHE A 66 15.55 10.00 8.24
CA PHE A 66 14.27 10.53 8.72
C PHE A 66 13.82 9.99 10.09
N TYR A 67 14.28 8.82 10.53
CA TYR A 67 13.82 8.19 11.79
C TYR A 67 14.94 7.88 12.80
N GLU A 68 16.12 8.49 12.66
CA GLU A 68 17.26 8.37 13.61
C GLU A 68 17.67 6.92 13.96
N SER A 69 17.53 5.99 13.01
CA SER A 69 17.73 4.55 13.21
C SER A 69 16.92 3.97 14.38
N SER A 70 15.70 4.50 14.58
CA SER A 70 14.77 4.07 15.63
C SER A 70 13.82 2.93 15.20
N MET A 71 13.72 2.64 13.90
CA MET A 71 13.00 1.46 13.41
C MET A 71 13.88 0.22 13.52
N LEU A 72 13.24 -0.90 13.87
CA LEU A 72 13.78 -2.25 13.83
C LEU A 72 13.38 -2.89 12.50
N THR A 73 14.38 -3.43 11.81
CA THR A 73 14.24 -4.08 10.51
C THR A 73 14.84 -5.47 10.56
N PHE A 74 14.33 -6.36 9.71
CA PHE A 74 14.82 -7.73 9.62
C PHE A 74 15.94 -7.82 8.58
N PRO A 75 17.13 -8.36 8.93
CA PRO A 75 18.21 -8.58 7.98
C PRO A 75 17.78 -9.53 6.86
N SER A 76 18.37 -9.36 5.69
CA SER A 76 18.00 -10.13 4.49
C SER A 76 18.93 -11.34 4.27
N VAL A 77 18.41 -12.45 3.75
CA VAL A 77 19.24 -13.65 3.43
C VAL A 77 20.33 -13.39 2.39
N ASN A 78 20.19 -12.31 1.64
CA ASN A 78 21.14 -11.82 0.65
C ASN A 78 21.42 -10.32 0.84
N ASP A 79 21.61 -9.91 2.10
CA ASP A 79 21.93 -8.54 2.56
C ASP A 79 23.04 -7.83 1.74
N ARG A 80 23.93 -8.63 1.15
CA ARG A 80 25.04 -8.22 0.28
C ARG A 80 24.56 -7.65 -1.07
N VAL A 81 23.42 -8.13 -1.56
CA VAL A 81 22.82 -7.78 -2.85
C VAL A 81 21.89 -6.58 -2.71
N LYS A 82 22.38 -5.44 -3.20
CA LYS A 82 21.67 -4.16 -3.20
C LYS A 82 20.33 -4.25 -3.95
N ARG A 83 19.22 -4.03 -3.23
CA ARG A 83 17.88 -3.87 -3.84
C ARG A 83 17.48 -2.43 -4.12
N VAL A 84 18.32 -1.45 -3.78
CA VAL A 84 18.26 -0.10 -4.33
C VAL A 84 19.43 0.04 -5.30
N ARG A 85 19.17 0.38 -6.57
CA ARG A 85 20.20 0.63 -7.59
C ARG A 85 19.91 1.88 -8.41
N LEU A 86 20.96 2.60 -8.78
CA LEU A 86 20.87 3.73 -9.71
C LEU A 86 21.20 3.30 -11.15
N VAL A 87 20.33 3.66 -12.08
CA VAL A 87 20.51 3.54 -13.53
C VAL A 87 20.71 4.95 -14.08
N LYS A 88 21.93 5.23 -14.55
CA LYS A 88 22.22 6.50 -15.23
C LYS A 88 21.75 6.42 -16.68
N ALA A 89 20.66 7.12 -16.99
CA ALA A 89 20.12 7.22 -18.34
C ALA A 89 20.97 8.17 -19.20
N GLU A 90 21.00 7.93 -20.52
CA GLU A 90 21.52 8.91 -21.48
C GLU A 90 20.39 9.84 -21.91
N GLY A 91 20.57 11.15 -21.69
CA GLY A 91 19.55 12.15 -21.98
C GLY A 91 19.89 13.51 -21.38
N PHE A 92 18.94 14.44 -21.47
CA PHE A 92 18.99 15.75 -20.82
C PHE A 92 17.58 16.18 -20.42
N PHE A 93 17.49 17.10 -19.47
CA PHE A 93 16.23 17.68 -19.02
C PHE A 93 15.84 18.89 -19.87
N ASP A 94 14.72 18.83 -20.59
CA ASP A 94 14.20 20.00 -21.32
C ASP A 94 13.60 21.03 -20.35
N ARG A 95 14.23 22.21 -20.28
CA ARG A 95 13.73 23.37 -19.51
C ARG A 95 12.83 24.29 -20.32
N GLY A 96 12.49 23.92 -21.55
CA GLY A 96 11.46 24.56 -22.35
C GLY A 96 10.05 24.22 -21.83
N LYS A 97 9.11 24.05 -22.76
CA LYS A 97 7.74 23.67 -22.43
C LYS A 97 7.58 22.21 -22.06
N GLY A 98 8.57 21.35 -22.34
CA GLY A 98 8.47 19.93 -22.05
C GLY A 98 8.54 19.62 -20.56
N ARG A 99 9.55 20.15 -19.86
CA ARG A 99 9.85 19.80 -18.44
C ARG A 99 10.05 18.30 -18.21
N VAL A 100 10.49 17.60 -19.26
CA VAL A 100 10.64 16.15 -19.35
C VAL A 100 12.09 15.76 -19.62
N ASN A 101 12.36 14.47 -19.42
CA ASN A 101 13.60 13.82 -19.80
C ASN A 101 13.27 12.58 -20.64
N GLU A 102 13.26 12.75 -21.96
CA GLU A 102 12.91 11.68 -22.91
C GLU A 102 13.80 10.45 -22.80
N GLY A 103 15.11 10.65 -22.58
CA GLY A 103 16.05 9.54 -22.44
C GLY A 103 15.70 8.68 -21.23
N GLU A 104 15.50 9.32 -20.08
CA GLU A 104 15.09 8.65 -18.84
C GLU A 104 13.73 7.94 -18.98
N ALA A 105 12.74 8.58 -19.60
CA ALA A 105 11.42 7.99 -19.85
C ALA A 105 11.49 6.75 -20.76
N ARG A 106 12.30 6.80 -21.83
CA ARG A 106 12.52 5.66 -22.74
C ARG A 106 13.20 4.49 -22.02
N THR A 107 14.25 4.75 -21.24
CA THR A 107 14.95 3.69 -20.47
C THR A 107 14.04 3.04 -19.42
N ILE A 108 13.10 3.77 -18.82
CA ILE A 108 12.08 3.20 -17.92
C ILE A 108 11.16 2.24 -18.68
N VAL A 109 10.61 2.65 -19.83
CA VAL A 109 9.72 1.80 -20.64
C VAL A 109 10.45 0.56 -21.19
N GLU A 110 11.74 0.68 -21.53
CA GLU A 110 12.58 -0.45 -21.91
C GLU A 110 12.82 -1.44 -20.76
N GLU A 111 13.07 -0.97 -19.54
CA GLU A 111 13.26 -1.81 -18.35
C GLU A 111 11.95 -2.48 -17.88
N ILE A 112 10.78 -1.84 -18.08
CA ILE A 112 9.47 -2.48 -17.91
C ILE A 112 9.29 -3.60 -18.93
N LYS A 113 9.57 -3.33 -20.21
CA LYS A 113 9.52 -4.33 -21.29
C LYS A 113 10.55 -5.44 -21.13
N ARG A 114 11.65 -5.22 -20.40
CA ARG A 114 12.60 -6.27 -20.01
C ARG A 114 11.97 -7.19 -18.98
N ARG A 115 11.40 -6.67 -17.88
CA ARG A 115 10.73 -7.48 -16.85
C ARG A 115 9.55 -8.31 -17.39
N TYR A 116 8.72 -7.73 -18.25
CA TYR A 116 7.60 -8.44 -18.87
C TYR A 116 8.04 -9.68 -19.67
N LYS A 117 9.20 -9.61 -20.35
CA LYS A 117 9.78 -10.71 -21.14
C LYS A 117 10.53 -11.76 -20.32
N ASP A 118 10.79 -11.48 -19.04
CA ASP A 118 11.64 -12.26 -18.16
C ASP A 118 10.74 -13.17 -17.29
N PRO A 119 10.79 -14.51 -17.44
CA PRO A 119 9.83 -15.41 -16.78
C PRO A 119 9.82 -15.33 -15.25
N GLU A 120 10.92 -14.91 -14.63
CA GLU A 120 11.00 -14.75 -13.17
C GLU A 120 10.46 -13.38 -12.73
N LEU A 121 10.78 -12.32 -13.49
CA LEU A 121 10.43 -10.94 -13.12
C LEU A 121 9.01 -10.54 -13.55
N THR A 122 8.40 -11.23 -14.52
CA THR A 122 7.05 -10.90 -15.05
C THR A 122 5.93 -11.05 -14.01
N ASN A 123 6.15 -11.82 -12.94
CA ASN A 123 5.21 -11.98 -11.82
C ASN A 123 5.32 -10.87 -10.76
N GLN A 124 6.26 -9.92 -10.89
CA GLN A 124 6.47 -8.86 -9.91
C GLN A 124 5.63 -7.62 -10.25
N THR A 125 4.89 -7.09 -9.27
CA THR A 125 4.07 -5.90 -9.49
C THR A 125 4.95 -4.64 -9.62
N ILE A 126 4.63 -3.75 -10.57
CA ILE A 126 5.45 -2.58 -10.90
C ILE A 126 4.70 -1.28 -10.63
N GLY A 127 5.37 -0.31 -9.98
CA GLY A 127 4.91 1.07 -9.89
C GLY A 127 5.97 2.03 -10.43
N VAL A 128 5.58 2.95 -11.31
CA VAL A 128 6.46 4.05 -11.75
C VAL A 128 6.13 5.30 -10.96
N VAL A 129 7.15 5.92 -10.36
CA VAL A 129 7.02 7.11 -9.52
C VAL A 129 7.86 8.23 -10.09
N THR A 130 7.25 9.39 -10.37
CA THR A 130 7.89 10.53 -11.03
C THR A 130 7.95 11.78 -10.14
N PHE A 131 8.95 12.63 -10.36
CA PHE A 131 9.06 13.90 -9.65
C PHE A 131 8.08 14.98 -10.10
N ASN A 132 7.60 14.94 -11.36
CA ASN A 132 6.69 15.93 -11.91
C ASN A 132 5.62 15.27 -12.81
N ILE A 133 4.54 16.01 -13.08
CA ILE A 133 3.39 15.52 -13.85
C ILE A 133 3.74 15.40 -15.34
N SER A 134 4.54 16.32 -15.89
CA SER A 134 4.95 16.32 -17.29
C SER A 134 5.68 15.02 -17.68
N GLN A 135 6.55 14.50 -16.81
CA GLN A 135 7.22 13.21 -16.95
C GLN A 135 6.28 12.03 -16.74
N GLN A 136 5.28 12.15 -15.84
CA GLN A 136 4.25 11.12 -15.66
C GLN A 136 3.52 10.89 -16.99
N THR A 137 3.00 11.97 -17.59
CA THR A 137 2.28 11.92 -18.88
C THR A 137 3.16 11.43 -20.02
N LEU A 138 4.43 11.82 -20.11
CA LEU A 138 5.33 11.29 -21.14
C LEU A 138 5.53 9.77 -21.01
N ILE A 139 5.66 9.23 -19.80
CA ILE A 139 5.81 7.78 -19.59
C ILE A 139 4.49 7.07 -19.90
N GLU A 140 3.34 7.65 -19.54
CA GLU A 140 2.01 7.14 -19.89
C GLU A 140 1.79 7.09 -21.41
N ASP A 141 2.13 8.16 -22.14
CA ASP A 141 2.05 8.22 -23.61
C ASP A 141 2.95 7.18 -24.28
N LEU A 142 4.20 7.04 -23.82
CA LEU A 142 5.15 6.04 -24.34
C LEU A 142 4.68 4.60 -24.05
N LEU A 143 4.11 4.33 -22.87
CA LEU A 143 3.49 3.03 -22.58
C LEU A 143 2.27 2.79 -23.47
N GLN A 144 1.43 3.81 -23.69
CA GLN A 144 0.24 3.71 -24.54
C GLN A 144 0.56 3.44 -26.01
N GLU A 145 1.71 3.89 -26.52
CA GLU A 145 2.23 3.44 -27.81
C GLU A 145 2.63 1.96 -27.81
N GLU A 146 3.24 1.45 -26.74
CA GLU A 146 3.69 0.06 -26.65
C GLU A 146 2.53 -0.92 -26.44
N TYR A 147 1.50 -0.53 -25.69
CA TYR A 147 0.23 -1.27 -25.57
C TYR A 147 -0.46 -1.45 -26.93
N GLN A 148 -0.42 -0.45 -27.81
CA GLN A 148 -0.92 -0.56 -29.20
C GLN A 148 -0.10 -1.53 -30.06
N LYS A 149 1.17 -1.76 -29.71
CA LYS A 149 2.09 -2.68 -30.43
C LYS A 149 1.98 -4.12 -29.89
N ASN A 150 1.60 -4.32 -28.62
CA ASN A 150 1.37 -5.63 -28.02
C ASN A 150 0.20 -5.64 -27.00
N PRO A 151 -0.98 -6.18 -27.38
CA PRO A 151 -2.13 -6.32 -26.48
C PRO A 151 -1.91 -7.25 -25.27
N GLU A 152 -0.96 -8.20 -25.33
CA GLU A 152 -0.65 -9.07 -24.18
C GLU A 152 0.10 -8.28 -23.09
N PHE A 153 0.90 -7.29 -23.48
CA PHE A 153 1.60 -6.38 -22.56
C PHE A 153 0.64 -5.37 -21.91
N ASP A 154 -0.37 -4.90 -22.67
CA ASP A 154 -1.48 -4.11 -22.13
C ASP A 154 -2.28 -4.88 -21.08
N THR A 155 -2.67 -6.12 -21.42
CA THR A 155 -3.40 -7.03 -20.52
C THR A 155 -2.60 -7.28 -19.23
N TRP A 156 -1.31 -7.59 -19.35
CA TRP A 156 -0.42 -7.82 -18.20
C TRP A 156 -0.26 -6.58 -17.30
N ALA A 157 -0.15 -5.38 -17.88
CA ALA A 157 0.00 -4.15 -17.10
C ALA A 157 -1.30 -3.72 -16.40
N ASN A 158 -2.44 -3.89 -17.06
CA ASN A 158 -3.72 -3.27 -16.67
C ASN A 158 -4.78 -4.25 -16.11
N VAL A 159 -4.52 -5.57 -16.06
CA VAL A 159 -5.47 -6.57 -15.53
C VAL A 159 -4.85 -7.37 -14.38
N GLY A 160 -5.38 -7.18 -13.17
CA GLY A 160 -4.99 -7.89 -11.96
C GLY A 160 -5.53 -7.20 -10.70
N GLU A 161 -5.24 -7.74 -9.52
CA GLU A 161 -5.57 -7.07 -8.25
C GLU A 161 -4.62 -5.89 -7.95
N GLU A 162 -3.34 -6.01 -8.33
CA GLU A 162 -2.31 -4.97 -8.18
C GLU A 162 -1.74 -4.56 -9.56
N THR A 163 -2.55 -3.88 -10.36
CA THR A 163 -2.14 -3.37 -11.69
C THR A 163 -0.92 -2.45 -11.63
N MET A 164 -0.26 -2.25 -12.77
CA MET A 164 0.76 -1.21 -12.91
C MET A 164 0.16 0.17 -12.63
N PHE A 165 0.98 1.11 -12.16
CA PHE A 165 0.66 2.53 -12.16
C PHE A 165 1.84 3.39 -12.63
N VAL A 166 1.53 4.59 -13.13
CA VAL A 166 2.46 5.71 -13.25
C VAL A 166 1.88 6.85 -12.42
N LYS A 167 2.64 7.40 -11.46
CA LYS A 167 2.18 8.43 -10.52
C LYS A 167 3.28 9.42 -10.19
N ASN A 168 2.93 10.67 -9.89
CA ASN A 168 3.87 11.65 -9.35
C ASN A 168 4.05 11.51 -7.82
N LEU A 169 5.04 12.23 -7.29
CA LEU A 169 5.41 12.27 -5.87
C LEU A 169 4.24 12.60 -4.91
N GLU A 170 3.29 13.45 -5.33
CA GLU A 170 2.13 13.82 -4.51
C GLU A 170 1.04 12.73 -4.48
N ASN A 171 0.85 11.98 -5.57
CA ASN A 171 -0.27 11.05 -5.74
C ASN A 171 0.03 9.60 -5.33
N VAL A 172 1.26 9.28 -4.93
CA VAL A 172 1.71 7.91 -4.58
C VAL A 172 1.42 7.51 -3.11
N GLN A 173 0.59 8.27 -2.40
CA GLN A 173 0.34 8.03 -0.98
C GLN A 173 -0.58 6.82 -0.76
N GLY A 174 -0.04 5.80 -0.10
CA GLY A 174 -0.78 4.57 0.23
C GLY A 174 -0.64 3.47 -0.82
N ASP A 175 -0.17 3.80 -2.03
CA ASP A 175 0.31 2.80 -2.98
C ASP A 175 1.57 2.10 -2.46
N GLU A 176 1.78 0.86 -2.90
CA GLU A 176 3.03 0.09 -2.79
C GLU A 176 3.06 -1.00 -3.87
N ARG A 177 4.26 -1.38 -4.33
CA ARG A 177 4.49 -2.40 -5.37
C ARG A 177 5.79 -3.13 -5.08
N ASP A 178 5.99 -4.29 -5.69
CA ASP A 178 7.23 -5.06 -5.53
C ASP A 178 8.43 -4.28 -6.06
N VAL A 179 8.34 -3.87 -7.32
CA VAL A 179 9.33 -3.04 -8.01
C VAL A 179 8.83 -1.60 -8.10
N ILE A 180 9.63 -0.65 -7.64
CA ILE A 180 9.41 0.78 -7.91
C ILE A 180 10.48 1.31 -8.87
N LEU A 181 10.03 1.88 -9.99
CA LEU A 181 10.86 2.56 -10.97
C LEU A 181 10.74 4.07 -10.74
N PHE A 182 11.79 4.69 -10.21
CA PHE A 182 11.78 6.07 -9.73
C PHE A 182 12.44 7.01 -10.74
N SER A 183 11.62 7.82 -11.45
CA SER A 183 12.07 8.80 -12.44
C SER A 183 12.37 10.13 -11.77
N VAL A 184 13.65 10.50 -11.70
CA VAL A 184 14.09 11.79 -11.16
C VAL A 184 13.76 12.95 -12.12
N ALA A 185 13.80 12.69 -13.43
CA ALA A 185 13.61 13.59 -14.58
C ALA A 185 14.56 14.79 -14.63
N PHE A 186 14.56 15.61 -13.57
CA PHE A 186 15.42 16.75 -13.39
C PHE A 186 16.90 16.37 -13.54
N GLY A 187 17.65 17.21 -14.25
CA GLY A 187 19.06 16.94 -14.54
C GLY A 187 19.74 18.10 -15.28
N PRO A 188 20.93 17.84 -15.87
CA PRO A 188 21.59 18.76 -16.76
C PRO A 188 20.69 19.11 -17.96
N ASP A 189 20.75 20.36 -18.42
CA ASP A 189 20.18 20.72 -19.72
C ASP A 189 21.12 20.27 -20.86
N ALA A 190 20.71 20.48 -22.12
CA ALA A 190 21.53 20.17 -23.29
C ALA A 190 22.88 20.92 -23.37
N ASN A 191 23.14 21.88 -22.48
CA ASN A 191 24.44 22.57 -22.33
C ASN A 191 25.23 22.05 -21.11
N GLY A 192 24.81 20.95 -20.49
CA GLY A 192 25.44 20.35 -19.31
C GLY A 192 25.23 21.11 -17.99
N LYS A 193 24.40 22.15 -17.97
CA LYS A 193 24.20 22.98 -16.77
C LYS A 193 23.07 22.42 -15.91
N LEU A 194 23.32 22.15 -14.63
CA LEU A 194 22.29 21.73 -13.66
C LEU A 194 21.58 22.92 -12.99
N SER A 195 20.25 22.82 -12.86
CA SER A 195 19.42 23.68 -12.01
C SER A 195 19.13 22.99 -10.68
N LEU A 196 19.13 23.73 -9.58
CA LEU A 196 18.83 23.21 -8.23
C LEU A 196 17.39 23.51 -7.80
N ASN A 197 16.48 23.64 -8.78
CA ASN A 197 15.04 23.68 -8.55
C ASN A 197 14.43 22.34 -9.02
N PHE A 198 14.08 21.50 -8.05
CA PHE A 198 13.48 20.18 -8.20
C PHE A 198 11.97 20.20 -7.86
N GLY A 199 11.32 21.36 -8.04
CA GLY A 199 9.88 21.52 -7.85
C GLY A 199 9.44 21.30 -6.40
N PRO A 200 8.48 20.39 -6.12
CA PRO A 200 7.97 20.14 -4.75
C PRO A 200 9.05 19.85 -3.71
N LEU A 201 10.17 19.22 -4.10
CA LEU A 201 11.27 18.88 -3.21
C LEU A 201 11.99 20.11 -2.60
N ASN A 202 11.93 21.26 -3.29
CA ASN A 202 12.51 22.51 -2.82
C ASN A 202 11.62 23.26 -1.80
N LYS A 203 10.33 22.92 -1.70
CA LYS A 203 9.38 23.58 -0.77
C LYS A 203 9.56 23.06 0.66
N GLY A 204 8.90 23.72 1.61
CA GLY A 204 8.72 23.19 2.97
C GLY A 204 8.12 21.78 2.90
N GLY A 205 8.47 20.91 3.85
CA GLY A 205 7.99 19.52 3.84
C GLY A 205 8.48 18.62 2.69
N GLY A 206 9.23 19.13 1.69
CA GLY A 206 9.64 18.37 0.50
C GLY A 206 10.38 17.05 0.80
N TRP A 207 11.12 16.99 1.90
CA TRP A 207 11.77 15.75 2.37
C TRP A 207 10.78 14.65 2.78
N LYS A 208 9.59 14.99 3.27
CA LYS A 208 8.50 14.02 3.59
C LYS A 208 7.98 13.34 2.32
N ARG A 209 7.94 14.09 1.20
CA ARG A 209 7.54 13.61 -0.13
C ARG A 209 8.57 12.60 -0.68
N LEU A 210 9.86 12.90 -0.51
CA LEU A 210 10.94 11.96 -0.83
C LEU A 210 10.88 10.70 0.05
N ASN A 211 10.71 10.83 1.37
CA ASN A 211 10.56 9.69 2.29
C ASN A 211 9.38 8.77 1.89
N VAL A 212 8.23 9.36 1.53
CA VAL A 212 7.10 8.61 0.98
C VAL A 212 7.51 7.86 -0.28
N ALA A 213 8.13 8.51 -1.27
CA ALA A 213 8.49 7.89 -2.54
C ALA A 213 9.50 6.73 -2.39
N VAL A 214 10.58 6.91 -1.60
CA VAL A 214 11.61 5.87 -1.43
C VAL A 214 11.12 4.67 -0.60
N SER A 215 10.08 4.84 0.21
CA SER A 215 9.47 3.77 1.03
C SER A 215 8.36 2.95 0.34
N ARG A 216 8.16 3.13 -0.97
CA ARG A 216 7.08 2.45 -1.75
C ARG A 216 7.38 1.01 -2.19
N ALA A 217 8.64 0.59 -2.21
CA ALA A 217 9.05 -0.71 -2.74
C ALA A 217 8.97 -1.85 -1.71
N ARG A 218 8.43 -3.00 -2.11
CA ARG A 218 8.46 -4.24 -1.32
C ARG A 218 9.73 -5.08 -1.60
N THR A 219 10.25 -5.11 -2.83
CA THR A 219 11.37 -5.99 -3.21
C THR A 219 12.54 -5.31 -3.95
N GLU A 220 12.29 -4.33 -4.83
CA GLU A 220 13.35 -3.62 -5.57
C GLU A 220 12.99 -2.15 -5.83
N MET A 221 13.99 -1.27 -5.79
CA MET A 221 13.90 0.11 -6.26
C MET A 221 14.99 0.42 -7.29
N VAL A 222 14.57 0.89 -8.46
CA VAL A 222 15.46 1.32 -9.55
C VAL A 222 15.32 2.82 -9.74
N VAL A 223 16.38 3.58 -9.47
CA VAL A 223 16.40 5.03 -9.58
C VAL A 223 16.98 5.42 -10.93
N PHE A 224 16.19 6.10 -11.77
CA PHE A 224 16.61 6.58 -13.09
C PHE A 224 16.94 8.06 -13.01
N THR A 225 18.11 8.45 -13.51
CA THR A 225 18.51 9.86 -13.55
C THR A 225 19.60 10.12 -14.60
N THR A 226 19.77 11.39 -14.96
CA THR A 226 20.85 11.88 -15.85
C THR A 226 21.98 12.59 -15.09
N MET A 227 21.84 12.85 -13.79
CA MET A 227 22.88 13.44 -12.93
C MET A 227 23.51 12.43 -11.97
N THR A 228 24.60 12.82 -11.30
CA THR A 228 25.18 12.07 -10.16
C THR A 228 25.12 12.93 -8.90
N ALA A 229 25.24 12.32 -7.72
CA ALA A 229 25.12 13.01 -6.43
C ALA A 229 26.08 14.22 -6.29
N ASP A 230 27.30 14.12 -6.83
CA ASP A 230 28.32 15.17 -6.77
C ASP A 230 28.01 16.42 -7.61
N MET A 231 27.00 16.36 -8.50
CA MET A 231 26.54 17.54 -9.25
C MET A 231 25.69 18.50 -8.37
N ILE A 232 25.15 18.01 -7.24
CA ILE A 232 24.27 18.78 -6.36
C ILE A 232 25.11 19.53 -5.32
N ASP A 233 25.51 20.76 -5.66
CA ASP A 233 26.23 21.64 -4.73
C ASP A 233 25.31 22.19 -3.63
N LEU A 234 25.39 21.58 -2.45
CA LEU A 234 24.65 21.98 -1.25
C LEU A 234 24.94 23.42 -0.79
N LYS A 235 26.04 24.07 -1.20
CA LYS A 235 26.32 25.48 -0.86
C LYS A 235 25.37 26.45 -1.56
N ARG A 236 24.65 25.99 -2.59
CA ARG A 236 23.73 26.78 -3.42
C ARG A 236 22.24 26.57 -3.08
N THR A 237 21.91 25.73 -2.10
CA THR A 237 20.55 25.49 -1.64
C THR A 237 20.49 25.36 -0.11
N LYS A 238 19.30 25.44 0.48
CA LYS A 238 19.04 25.18 1.92
C LYS A 238 17.83 24.26 2.15
N ALA A 239 17.29 23.68 1.09
CA ALA A 239 16.11 22.82 1.20
C ALA A 239 16.52 21.40 1.61
N LYS A 240 16.10 20.95 2.80
CA LYS A 240 16.42 19.59 3.31
C LYS A 240 16.04 18.50 2.30
N GLY A 241 14.95 18.66 1.55
CA GLY A 241 14.58 17.69 0.50
C GLY A 241 15.68 17.47 -0.55
N VAL A 242 16.37 18.52 -0.96
CA VAL A 242 17.46 18.46 -1.95
C VAL A 242 18.75 17.86 -1.37
N GLU A 243 18.99 18.08 -0.07
CA GLU A 243 20.05 17.44 0.69
C GLU A 243 19.80 15.94 0.84
N SER A 244 18.60 15.54 1.30
CA SER A 244 18.20 14.14 1.38
C SER A 244 18.18 13.45 0.00
N LEU A 245 17.81 14.14 -1.08
CA LEU A 245 17.93 13.58 -2.45
C LEU A 245 19.39 13.35 -2.83
N ARG A 246 20.30 14.28 -2.53
CA ARG A 246 21.74 14.08 -2.77
C ARG A 246 22.24 12.84 -2.02
N ASN A 247 21.88 12.71 -0.74
CA ASN A 247 22.27 11.56 0.09
C ASN A 247 21.65 10.26 -0.44
N PHE A 248 20.42 10.29 -0.93
CA PHE A 248 19.75 9.13 -1.54
C PHE A 248 20.39 8.69 -2.86
N LEU A 249 20.76 9.63 -3.74
CA LEU A 249 21.51 9.31 -4.96
C LEU A 249 22.89 8.75 -4.64
N GLU A 250 23.58 9.32 -3.65
CA GLU A 250 24.88 8.81 -3.18
C GLU A 250 24.75 7.38 -2.60
N PHE A 251 23.67 7.10 -1.87
CA PHE A 251 23.32 5.76 -1.40
C PHE A 251 22.97 4.80 -2.56
N ALA A 252 22.22 5.24 -3.57
CA ALA A 252 21.83 4.40 -4.71
C ALA A 252 23.00 4.12 -5.68
N GLU A 253 24.00 5.01 -5.76
CA GLU A 253 25.27 4.78 -6.47
C GLU A 253 26.20 3.84 -5.68
N LYS A 254 26.47 4.14 -4.41
CA LYS A 254 27.50 3.44 -3.60
C LYS A 254 26.96 2.17 -2.95
N GLY A 255 25.67 2.11 -2.67
CA GLY A 255 24.98 1.03 -1.97
C GLY A 255 25.53 0.76 -0.57
N ARG A 256 25.90 1.82 0.13
CA ARG A 256 26.34 1.90 1.54
C ARG A 256 25.96 3.27 2.07
N LEU A 257 25.58 3.35 3.33
CA LEU A 257 25.27 4.60 4.02
C LEU A 257 26.55 5.27 4.53
N GLN A 258 26.57 6.61 4.56
CA GLN A 258 27.68 7.33 5.19
C GLN A 258 27.69 7.05 6.69
N GLY A 259 28.70 6.32 7.15
CA GLY A 259 28.88 5.90 8.55
C GLY A 259 29.22 4.42 8.73
N GLU A 260 28.96 3.57 7.73
CA GLU A 260 29.06 2.10 7.83
C GLU A 260 30.50 1.52 7.84
N TYR A 261 31.47 2.27 8.36
CA TYR A 261 32.79 1.76 8.75
C TYR A 261 33.29 2.37 10.07
N ILE A 262 32.40 2.51 11.05
CA ILE A 262 32.82 2.32 12.44
C ILE A 262 32.63 0.84 12.76
N GLU A 263 33.67 0.04 12.45
CA GLU A 263 33.97 -1.15 13.24
C GLU A 263 34.12 -0.69 14.69
N THR A 264 33.02 -0.73 15.44
CA THR A 264 33.10 -0.68 16.89
C THR A 264 33.85 -1.93 17.28
N ARG A 265 35.14 -1.78 17.61
CA ARG A 265 35.99 -2.86 18.12
C ARG A 265 35.44 -3.30 19.48
N VAL A 266 34.38 -4.12 19.44
CA VAL A 266 33.86 -4.83 20.61
C VAL A 266 35.04 -5.57 21.21
N GLN A 267 35.26 -5.31 22.49
CA GLN A 267 36.58 -5.53 23.09
C GLN A 267 36.83 -7.02 23.28
N LYS A 268 38.04 -7.43 22.87
CA LYS A 268 38.76 -8.66 23.24
C LYS A 268 37.95 -9.80 23.87
N ASP A 269 37.83 -10.86 23.07
CA ASP A 269 38.11 -12.26 23.44
C ASP A 269 37.22 -12.95 24.50
N GLN A 270 36.85 -14.21 24.22
CA GLN A 270 36.14 -15.16 25.10
C GLN A 270 34.61 -14.96 25.27
N GLY A 271 33.87 -15.09 24.16
CA GLY A 271 32.41 -15.32 24.16
C GLY A 271 32.02 -16.61 23.42
N ILE A 272 30.84 -17.17 23.74
CA ILE A 272 30.28 -18.39 23.10
C ILE A 272 30.25 -18.26 21.57
N MET A 273 29.78 -17.10 21.07
CA MET A 273 29.75 -16.75 19.65
C MET A 273 31.11 -16.95 18.95
N GLU A 274 32.23 -16.64 19.62
CA GLU A 274 33.56 -16.78 19.04
C GLU A 274 33.98 -18.24 18.87
N HIS A 275 33.58 -19.10 19.81
CA HIS A 275 33.82 -20.54 19.73
C HIS A 275 32.98 -21.19 18.63
N ILE A 276 31.73 -20.74 18.44
CA ILE A 276 30.87 -21.17 17.33
C ILE A 276 31.48 -20.74 16.00
N CYS A 277 31.83 -19.46 15.85
CA CYS A 277 32.51 -18.92 14.66
C CYS A 277 33.82 -19.66 14.33
N ARG A 278 34.60 -20.06 15.34
CA ARG A 278 35.82 -20.83 15.13
C ARG A 278 35.51 -22.18 14.50
N GLN A 279 34.59 -22.95 15.07
CA GLN A 279 34.24 -24.29 14.59
C GLN A 279 33.62 -24.28 13.18
N ILE A 280 32.83 -23.25 12.86
CA ILE A 280 32.34 -23.02 11.49
C ILE A 280 33.51 -22.80 10.52
N SER A 281 34.54 -22.04 10.93
CA SER A 281 35.76 -21.83 10.14
C SER A 281 36.65 -23.07 10.04
N ASP A 282 36.76 -23.86 11.11
CA ASP A 282 37.54 -25.10 11.15
C ASP A 282 36.90 -26.15 10.21
N ALA A 283 35.57 -26.18 10.11
CA ALA A 283 34.78 -26.93 9.14
C ALA A 283 34.78 -26.33 7.71
N GLY A 284 35.59 -25.29 7.44
CA GLY A 284 35.80 -24.73 6.11
C GLY A 284 34.75 -23.72 5.62
N PHE A 285 33.73 -23.39 6.42
CA PHE A 285 32.69 -22.43 6.02
C PHE A 285 33.09 -20.98 6.32
N LYS A 286 32.80 -20.07 5.39
CA LYS A 286 32.88 -18.62 5.61
C LYS A 286 31.64 -18.15 6.37
N TYR A 287 31.78 -17.17 7.26
CA TYR A 287 30.65 -16.60 8.01
C TYR A 287 30.75 -15.07 8.13
N GLN A 288 29.66 -14.44 8.58
CA GLN A 288 29.56 -13.02 8.93
C GLN A 288 28.89 -12.88 10.30
N LYS A 289 29.40 -11.99 11.16
CA LYS A 289 28.82 -11.70 12.49
C LYS A 289 27.87 -10.50 12.43
N ALA A 290 26.83 -10.50 13.27
CA ALA A 290 25.96 -9.34 13.54
C ALA A 290 25.33 -8.70 12.28
N VAL A 291 24.75 -9.54 11.41
CA VAL A 291 24.13 -9.13 10.13
C VAL A 291 22.85 -8.34 10.38
N GLY A 292 22.73 -7.18 9.73
CA GLY A 292 21.57 -6.29 9.80
C GLY A 292 21.95 -4.81 9.94
N HIS A 293 21.13 -3.92 9.40
CA HIS A 293 21.36 -2.47 9.39
C HIS A 293 20.70 -1.76 10.59
N SER A 294 19.70 -2.37 11.24
CA SER A 294 19.11 -1.85 12.48
C SER A 294 19.79 -2.36 13.77
N LYS A 295 19.14 -2.10 14.92
CA LYS A 295 19.53 -2.62 16.24
C LYS A 295 19.21 -4.12 16.39
N PHE A 296 18.24 -4.63 15.63
CA PHE A 296 17.99 -6.07 15.54
C PHE A 296 18.87 -6.67 14.44
N LYS A 297 19.54 -7.78 14.77
CA LYS A 297 20.57 -8.41 13.94
C LYS A 297 20.53 -9.93 14.13
N VAL A 298 20.95 -10.67 13.11
CA VAL A 298 21.26 -12.11 13.22
C VAL A 298 22.71 -12.24 13.70
N ASP A 299 22.93 -12.98 14.78
CA ASP A 299 24.20 -12.96 15.51
C ASP A 299 25.37 -13.55 14.70
N ILE A 300 25.13 -14.66 13.99
CA ILE A 300 26.06 -15.24 12.99
C ILE A 300 25.26 -15.67 11.76
N ALA A 301 25.74 -15.39 10.55
CA ALA A 301 25.23 -15.96 9.30
C ALA A 301 26.35 -16.73 8.57
N VAL A 302 26.08 -17.95 8.14
CA VAL A 302 27.01 -18.79 7.38
C VAL A 302 26.77 -18.58 5.88
N ILE A 303 27.83 -18.30 5.13
CA ILE A 303 27.78 -17.90 3.72
C ILE A 303 27.69 -19.15 2.83
N ASN A 304 26.88 -19.09 1.77
CA ASN A 304 26.75 -20.16 0.79
C ASN A 304 28.00 -20.23 -0.11
N PRO A 305 28.75 -21.37 -0.13
CA PRO A 305 29.96 -21.51 -0.93
C PRO A 305 29.70 -21.52 -2.44
N TYR A 306 28.48 -21.87 -2.88
CA TYR A 306 28.08 -21.89 -4.29
C TYR A 306 27.45 -20.56 -4.75
N LYS A 307 27.10 -19.68 -3.81
CA LYS A 307 26.57 -18.33 -4.04
C LYS A 307 26.97 -17.39 -2.90
N GLU A 308 28.13 -16.76 -2.98
CA GLU A 308 28.68 -15.93 -1.87
C GLU A 308 27.82 -14.72 -1.45
N GLU A 309 26.82 -14.40 -2.26
CA GLU A 309 25.81 -13.35 -2.02
C GLU A 309 24.67 -13.78 -1.09
N GLU A 310 24.51 -15.08 -0.82
CA GLU A 310 23.43 -15.68 -0.01
C GLU A 310 23.99 -16.37 1.25
N TYR A 311 23.18 -16.48 2.31
CA TYR A 311 23.50 -17.24 3.53
C TYR A 311 22.78 -18.60 3.56
N LEU A 312 23.48 -19.68 3.94
CA LEU A 312 22.91 -21.03 4.15
C LEU A 312 22.07 -21.10 5.43
N LEU A 313 22.57 -20.49 6.50
CA LEU A 313 22.05 -20.64 7.85
C LEU A 313 22.29 -19.37 8.67
N GLY A 314 21.22 -18.83 9.26
CA GLY A 314 21.32 -17.86 10.34
C GLY A 314 21.35 -18.58 11.69
N ILE A 315 22.28 -18.20 12.55
CA ILE A 315 22.40 -18.71 13.92
C ILE A 315 22.01 -17.58 14.87
N MET A 316 21.01 -17.85 15.72
CA MET A 316 20.55 -16.93 16.76
C MET A 316 20.97 -17.39 18.15
N LEU A 317 21.37 -16.43 18.99
CA LEU A 317 21.79 -16.62 20.37
C LEU A 317 20.84 -15.90 21.33
N ASP A 318 20.84 -16.30 22.60
CA ASP A 318 20.04 -15.70 23.69
C ASP A 318 20.70 -14.46 24.35
N GLY A 319 21.55 -13.74 23.59
CA GLY A 319 22.31 -12.58 24.03
C GLY A 319 21.53 -11.25 24.08
N ASP A 320 22.25 -10.12 24.00
CA ASP A 320 21.65 -8.78 24.10
C ASP A 320 20.62 -8.47 23.00
N SER A 321 20.75 -9.06 21.81
CA SER A 321 19.75 -9.01 20.73
C SER A 321 18.39 -9.55 21.20
N TYR A 322 18.41 -10.73 21.82
CA TYR A 322 17.22 -11.42 22.35
C TYR A 322 16.60 -10.70 23.56
N LYS A 323 17.45 -10.18 24.44
CA LYS A 323 17.07 -9.44 25.66
C LYS A 323 16.34 -8.11 25.38
N GLN A 324 16.53 -7.51 24.21
CA GLN A 324 15.90 -6.24 23.85
C GLN A 324 14.39 -6.34 23.58
N SER A 325 13.86 -7.51 23.21
CA SER A 325 12.41 -7.66 23.00
C SER A 325 11.66 -7.93 24.31
N VAL A 326 10.76 -7.01 24.64
CA VAL A 326 9.96 -6.99 25.89
C VAL A 326 8.88 -8.09 25.91
N ASN A 327 8.51 -8.66 24.76
CA ASN A 327 7.38 -9.58 24.63
C ASN A 327 7.82 -10.98 24.18
N THR A 328 7.51 -12.01 24.97
CA THR A 328 7.81 -13.42 24.65
C THR A 328 7.23 -13.86 23.31
N LYS A 329 6.02 -13.41 22.91
CA LYS A 329 5.44 -13.79 21.61
C LYS A 329 6.18 -13.16 20.42
N ASP A 330 6.75 -11.98 20.62
CA ASP A 330 7.51 -11.27 19.59
C ASP A 330 8.83 -12.00 19.30
N ARG A 331 9.63 -12.25 20.34
CA ARG A 331 10.94 -12.91 20.24
C ARG A 331 10.91 -14.40 19.91
N GLU A 332 9.91 -15.15 20.38
CA GLU A 332 9.83 -16.61 20.15
C GLU A 332 9.04 -17.02 18.90
N VAL A 333 8.17 -16.14 18.36
CA VAL A 333 7.28 -16.51 17.26
C VAL A 333 7.33 -15.49 16.12
N ALA A 334 7.08 -14.21 16.38
CA ALA A 334 6.94 -13.21 15.32
C ALA A 334 8.27 -12.98 14.57
N GLN A 335 9.37 -12.76 15.29
CA GLN A 335 10.68 -12.48 14.69
C GLN A 335 11.20 -13.66 13.85
N ILE A 336 11.10 -14.89 14.38
CA ILE A 336 11.51 -16.12 13.70
C ILE A 336 10.64 -16.36 12.45
N SER A 337 9.31 -16.22 12.57
CA SER A 337 8.39 -16.40 11.44
C SER A 337 8.62 -15.39 10.31
N VAL A 338 8.93 -14.13 10.63
CA VAL A 338 9.25 -13.11 9.62
C VAL A 338 10.59 -13.41 8.95
N LEU A 339 11.64 -13.75 9.70
CA LEU A 339 12.93 -14.15 9.11
C LEU A 339 12.79 -15.36 8.18
N GLN A 340 12.03 -16.39 8.59
CA GLN A 340 11.71 -17.54 7.74
C GLN A 340 10.91 -17.11 6.48
N GLY A 341 9.99 -16.16 6.59
CA GLY A 341 9.27 -15.54 5.47
C GLY A 341 10.13 -14.64 4.55
N LEU A 342 11.35 -14.31 4.97
CA LEU A 342 12.41 -13.70 4.14
C LEU A 342 13.38 -14.76 3.58
N GLY A 343 13.14 -16.04 3.83
CA GLY A 343 13.93 -17.17 3.35
C GLY A 343 14.99 -17.69 4.34
N TRP A 344 15.13 -17.12 5.54
CA TRP A 344 16.16 -17.58 6.48
C TRP A 344 15.84 -18.98 7.00
N LYS A 345 16.70 -19.95 6.67
CA LYS A 345 16.88 -21.15 7.47
C LYS A 345 17.60 -20.72 8.76
N LEU A 346 16.96 -20.96 9.90
CA LEU A 346 17.44 -20.53 11.22
C LEU A 346 17.75 -21.73 12.11
N HIS A 347 18.88 -21.69 12.78
CA HIS A 347 19.21 -22.54 13.91
C HIS A 347 19.39 -21.66 15.16
N ARG A 348 19.02 -22.16 16.34
CA ARG A 348 19.11 -21.42 17.60
C ARG A 348 19.88 -22.22 18.61
N ILE A 349 20.87 -21.57 19.23
CA ILE A 349 21.72 -22.15 20.27
C ILE A 349 21.48 -21.35 21.54
N TRP A 350 21.04 -22.03 22.60
CA TRP A 350 20.85 -21.43 23.92
C TRP A 350 22.15 -21.50 24.71
N THR A 351 22.45 -20.46 25.50
CA THR A 351 23.62 -20.42 26.38
C THR A 351 23.60 -21.53 27.43
N MET A 352 22.40 -21.97 27.86
CA MET A 352 22.23 -23.08 28.80
C MET A 352 22.58 -24.43 28.15
N ASP A 353 21.98 -24.75 27.00
CA ASP A 353 22.26 -26.01 26.27
C ASP A 353 23.75 -26.14 25.91
N TRP A 354 24.37 -25.02 25.49
CA TRP A 354 25.80 -24.93 25.19
C TRP A 354 26.70 -25.11 26.42
N TRP A 355 26.19 -24.79 27.62
CA TRP A 355 26.90 -25.00 28.88
C TRP A 355 26.80 -26.45 29.36
N ASP A 356 25.63 -27.07 29.21
CA ASP A 356 25.37 -28.45 29.62
C ASP A 356 26.05 -29.48 28.71
N ASN A 357 26.06 -29.28 27.38
CA ASN A 357 26.81 -30.14 26.47
C ASN A 357 27.19 -29.42 25.15
N ARG A 358 28.35 -28.76 25.17
CA ARG A 358 28.88 -28.03 24.00
C ARG A 358 29.07 -28.92 22.78
N GLU A 359 29.70 -30.07 22.95
CA GLU A 359 30.14 -30.95 21.87
C GLU A 359 28.93 -31.48 21.08
N LYS A 360 27.81 -31.75 21.76
CA LYS A 360 26.52 -32.12 21.17
C LYS A 360 25.91 -31.00 20.34
N GLU A 361 25.93 -29.75 20.83
CA GLU A 361 25.36 -28.61 20.09
C GLU A 361 26.25 -28.21 18.90
N ILE A 362 27.58 -28.36 18.99
CA ILE A 362 28.49 -28.26 17.84
C ILE A 362 28.18 -29.36 16.81
N GLY A 363 28.05 -30.62 17.25
CA GLY A 363 27.76 -31.75 16.35
C GLY A 363 26.45 -31.58 15.58
N LYS A 364 25.38 -31.14 16.27
CA LYS A 364 24.11 -30.75 15.63
C LYS A 364 24.28 -29.64 14.60
N LEU A 365 25.01 -28.57 14.95
CA LEU A 365 25.23 -27.43 14.06
C LEU A 365 25.98 -27.86 12.79
N LEU A 366 27.04 -28.66 12.93
CA LEU A 366 27.80 -29.18 11.79
C LEU A 366 26.94 -30.09 10.91
N GLN A 367 26.18 -31.03 11.49
CA GLN A 367 25.25 -31.89 10.75
C GLN A 367 24.23 -31.08 9.94
N ILE A 368 23.68 -30.00 10.52
CA ILE A 368 22.76 -29.09 9.82
C ILE A 368 23.51 -28.36 8.69
N LEU A 369 24.73 -27.87 8.92
CA LEU A 369 25.52 -27.17 7.90
C LEU A 369 25.93 -28.08 6.73
N ASP A 370 26.27 -29.34 6.99
CA ASP A 370 26.57 -30.32 5.93
C ASP A 370 25.32 -30.67 5.11
N GLN A 371 24.17 -30.89 5.76
CA GLN A 371 22.89 -31.05 5.06
C GLN A 371 22.56 -29.81 4.20
N GLN A 372 22.76 -28.60 4.74
CA GLN A 372 22.52 -27.37 4.01
C GLN A 372 23.50 -27.11 2.87
N ARG A 373 24.75 -27.58 2.99
CA ARG A 373 25.71 -27.59 1.87
C ARG A 373 25.25 -28.53 0.75
N ALA A 374 24.72 -29.71 1.08
CA ALA A 374 24.18 -30.65 0.10
C ALA A 374 22.95 -30.07 -0.63
N GLU A 375 21.94 -29.59 0.11
CA GLU A 375 20.74 -28.94 -0.47
C GLU A 375 21.09 -27.75 -1.39
N ALA A 376 22.10 -26.95 -1.01
CA ALA A 376 22.56 -25.82 -1.83
C ALA A 376 23.37 -26.25 -3.06
N TYR A 377 24.03 -27.42 -3.03
CA TYR A 377 24.78 -27.96 -4.17
C TYR A 377 23.84 -28.52 -5.24
N GLU A 378 22.78 -29.23 -4.85
CA GLU A 378 21.74 -29.71 -5.77
C GLU A 378 21.08 -28.54 -6.52
N GLN A 379 20.67 -27.50 -5.78
CA GLN A 379 20.12 -26.26 -6.37
C GLN A 379 21.09 -25.53 -7.30
N TYR A 380 22.40 -25.59 -7.01
CA TYR A 380 23.42 -25.05 -7.90
C TYR A 380 23.54 -25.86 -9.20
N GLN A 381 23.45 -27.19 -9.14
CA GLN A 381 23.46 -28.05 -10.33
C GLN A 381 22.21 -27.81 -11.22
N GLU A 382 21.00 -27.77 -10.64
CA GLU A 382 19.77 -27.47 -11.40
C GLU A 382 19.83 -26.09 -12.09
N TYR A 383 20.42 -25.08 -11.42
CA TYR A 383 20.66 -23.77 -12.01
C TYR A 383 21.67 -23.82 -13.18
N GLN A 384 22.77 -24.55 -13.02
CA GLN A 384 23.78 -24.74 -14.08
C GLN A 384 23.19 -25.46 -15.31
N GLU A 385 22.43 -26.55 -15.12
CA GLU A 385 21.81 -27.29 -16.23
C GLU A 385 20.75 -26.46 -16.97
N SER A 386 19.99 -25.61 -16.27
CA SER A 386 18.95 -24.78 -16.88
C SER A 386 19.49 -23.53 -17.58
N HIS A 387 20.52 -22.86 -17.06
CA HIS A 387 21.05 -21.60 -17.60
C HIS A 387 22.32 -21.73 -18.45
N LEU A 388 23.19 -22.71 -18.19
CA LEU A 388 24.54 -22.81 -18.79
C LEU A 388 24.70 -23.96 -19.79
N GLY A 389 23.61 -24.34 -20.46
CA GLY A 389 23.59 -25.30 -21.56
C GLY A 389 24.38 -24.84 -22.81
N LYS A 390 25.72 -24.97 -22.75
CA LYS A 390 26.80 -24.81 -23.76
C LYS A 390 27.84 -23.72 -23.44
N ALA A 391 28.71 -23.94 -22.45
CA ALA A 391 30.11 -23.45 -22.49
C ALA A 391 31.06 -24.25 -21.57
N ASP A 392 32.30 -24.44 -22.01
CA ASP A 392 33.53 -24.81 -21.30
C ASP A 392 33.52 -25.87 -20.17
N GLU A 393 34.00 -27.06 -20.51
CA GLU A 393 34.26 -28.20 -19.61
C GLU A 393 35.33 -27.92 -18.51
N ASN A 394 36.09 -26.83 -18.62
CA ASN A 394 37.26 -26.56 -17.77
C ASN A 394 36.90 -26.18 -16.31
N ILE A 395 35.73 -25.60 -16.06
CA ILE A 395 35.31 -25.21 -14.69
C ILE A 395 34.99 -26.46 -13.83
N ASN A 396 34.60 -27.57 -14.46
CA ASN A 396 34.28 -28.83 -13.78
C ASN A 396 35.50 -29.55 -13.17
N VAL A 397 36.72 -29.05 -13.34
CA VAL A 397 37.94 -29.66 -12.80
C VAL A 397 38.26 -29.12 -11.40
N GLU A 398 38.40 -27.80 -11.23
CA GLU A 398 38.71 -27.18 -9.93
C GLU A 398 37.59 -27.44 -8.89
N ILE A 399 36.31 -27.42 -9.31
CA ILE A 399 35.19 -27.71 -8.41
C ILE A 399 35.23 -29.17 -7.90
N LYS A 400 35.63 -30.13 -8.76
CA LYS A 400 35.77 -31.54 -8.35
C LYS A 400 36.90 -31.74 -7.36
N GLU A 401 38.07 -31.11 -7.57
CA GLU A 401 39.15 -31.18 -6.59
C GLU A 401 38.71 -30.65 -5.22
N THR A 402 37.91 -29.57 -5.16
CA THR A 402 37.37 -29.07 -3.87
C THR A 402 36.35 -29.99 -3.19
N ALA A 403 35.66 -30.87 -3.92
CA ALA A 403 34.78 -31.88 -3.35
C ALA A 403 35.57 -33.12 -2.88
N GLU A 404 36.44 -33.67 -3.74
CA GLU A 404 37.23 -34.87 -3.45
C GLU A 404 38.22 -34.64 -2.28
N LEU A 405 38.73 -33.42 -2.09
CA LEU A 405 39.53 -33.03 -0.92
C LEU A 405 38.78 -33.06 0.42
N CYS A 406 37.44 -33.09 0.42
CA CYS A 406 36.63 -33.26 1.61
C CYS A 406 36.36 -34.74 1.91
N ASP A 407 35.97 -35.53 0.91
CA ASP A 407 35.64 -36.96 1.10
C ASP A 407 36.83 -37.78 1.61
N VAL A 408 38.05 -37.49 1.15
CA VAL A 408 39.29 -38.16 1.61
C VAL A 408 39.55 -37.94 3.11
N ARG A 409 39.03 -36.86 3.73
CA ARG A 409 39.16 -36.64 5.18
C ARG A 409 38.19 -37.48 6.00
N ASN A 410 36.94 -37.61 5.54
CA ASN A 410 35.95 -38.46 6.20
C ASN A 410 36.39 -39.93 6.25
N ILE A 411 37.01 -40.43 5.18
CA ILE A 411 37.56 -41.80 5.13
C ILE A 411 38.70 -41.97 6.14
N ALA A 412 39.62 -40.99 6.22
CA ALA A 412 40.78 -41.07 7.11
C ALA A 412 40.43 -41.04 8.61
N GLU A 413 39.29 -40.48 9.01
CA GLU A 413 38.82 -40.53 10.40
C GLU A 413 38.03 -41.80 10.72
N GLN A 414 37.45 -42.48 9.72
CA GLN A 414 36.78 -43.78 9.88
C GLN A 414 37.76 -44.96 9.93
N GLU A 415 38.83 -44.98 9.12
CA GLU A 415 39.79 -46.08 9.15
C GLU A 415 40.55 -46.19 10.50
N VAL A 416 40.61 -45.10 11.28
CA VAL A 416 41.28 -45.06 12.60
C VAL A 416 40.38 -45.55 13.75
N SER A 417 39.05 -45.56 13.61
CA SER A 417 38.16 -46.15 14.63
C SER A 417 38.18 -47.68 14.61
N ASP A 418 38.25 -48.26 13.41
CA ASP A 418 37.90 -49.67 13.21
C ASP A 418 39.06 -50.62 13.59
N GLU A 419 40.32 -50.21 13.42
CA GLU A 419 41.48 -50.99 13.90
C GLU A 419 41.55 -51.10 15.44
N GLN A 420 40.90 -50.19 16.19
CA GLN A 420 40.99 -50.18 17.65
C GLN A 420 39.89 -51.02 18.36
N GLN A 421 38.83 -51.43 17.67
CA GLN A 421 37.79 -52.29 18.27
C GLN A 421 38.01 -53.80 18.06
N MET A 422 38.82 -54.22 17.08
CA MET A 422 39.03 -55.65 16.79
C MET A 422 40.11 -56.36 17.63
N ASN A 423 40.65 -55.74 18.68
CA ASN A 423 41.85 -56.25 19.37
C ASN A 423 41.74 -56.35 20.91
N SER A 424 40.52 -56.45 21.46
CA SER A 424 40.28 -56.56 22.92
C SER A 424 39.45 -57.77 23.38
N GLU A 425 38.89 -58.58 22.48
CA GLU A 425 38.14 -59.81 22.82
C GLU A 425 38.94 -61.11 22.56
N ASN A 426 40.10 -61.29 23.21
CA ASN A 426 40.70 -62.63 23.38
C ASN A 426 41.81 -62.71 24.45
N SER A 427 41.47 -62.55 25.74
CA SER A 427 42.32 -63.10 26.82
C SER A 427 41.58 -63.38 28.14
N ILE A 428 41.20 -64.67 28.29
CA ILE A 428 41.33 -65.48 29.52
C ILE A 428 40.76 -64.92 30.83
N ALA A 429 39.75 -65.62 31.38
CA ALA A 429 39.36 -65.50 32.79
C ALA A 429 40.07 -66.56 33.64
N GLU A 430 40.77 -66.16 34.72
CA GLU A 430 41.15 -67.06 35.82
C GLU A 430 41.53 -66.28 37.11
N PHE A 431 41.47 -66.96 38.28
CA PHE A 431 41.95 -66.56 39.63
C PHE A 431 41.32 -65.37 40.41
N LYS A 432 40.27 -65.70 41.19
CA LYS A 432 40.23 -65.77 42.69
C LYS A 432 40.96 -64.76 43.61
N ASP A 433 40.21 -64.36 44.64
CA ASP A 433 40.55 -64.24 46.09
C ASP A 433 41.76 -63.40 46.56
N ALA A 434 41.52 -62.24 47.20
CA ALA A 434 42.26 -61.76 48.40
C ALA A 434 41.52 -60.60 49.13
N GLU A 435 41.82 -60.39 50.41
CA GLU A 435 41.10 -59.52 51.35
C GLU A 435 41.78 -58.16 51.67
N GLU A 436 40.95 -57.23 52.17
CA GLU A 436 41.20 -56.29 53.30
C GLU A 436 42.03 -54.99 53.22
N ASN A 437 41.50 -54.01 53.98
CA ASN A 437 42.13 -52.85 54.67
C ASN A 437 42.65 -51.64 53.84
N GLU A 438 42.63 -50.40 54.36
CA GLU A 438 42.41 -49.95 55.76
C GLU A 438 41.81 -48.52 55.84
N THR A 439 40.80 -48.27 56.71
CA THR A 439 40.46 -47.01 57.47
C THR A 439 40.47 -45.60 56.81
N ALA A 440 39.84 -44.52 57.30
CA ALA A 440 38.75 -44.17 58.24
C ALA A 440 38.54 -42.63 58.10
N GLY A 441 37.54 -41.93 58.63
CA GLY A 441 36.34 -42.25 59.42
C GLY A 441 35.37 -41.05 59.36
N ASP A 442 34.06 -41.29 59.44
CA ASP A 442 33.26 -41.17 60.67
C ASP A 442 32.78 -39.75 61.02
N LYS A 443 31.48 -39.50 60.82
CA LYS A 443 30.58 -39.03 61.88
C LYS A 443 29.11 -39.26 61.55
N ALA A 444 28.41 -39.97 62.42
CA ALA A 444 26.99 -40.30 62.29
C ALA A 444 26.04 -39.21 62.84
N GLY A 445 24.75 -39.35 62.50
CA GLY A 445 23.65 -38.51 62.99
C GLY A 445 22.28 -39.06 62.58
N GLU A 446 21.73 -39.96 63.40
CA GLU A 446 20.35 -40.48 63.30
C GLU A 446 19.32 -39.37 63.73
N ASP A 447 17.99 -39.48 63.57
CA ASP A 447 17.16 -40.68 63.45
C ASP A 447 15.76 -40.47 62.80
N LYS A 448 15.04 -41.60 62.56
CA LYS A 448 13.57 -41.91 62.49
C LYS A 448 12.53 -40.78 62.69
N THR A 449 11.27 -40.81 62.21
CA THR A 449 10.33 -41.84 61.66
C THR A 449 9.22 -41.08 60.87
N LEU A 450 8.65 -41.52 59.74
CA LEU A 450 7.73 -42.67 59.46
C LEU A 450 6.25 -42.45 59.88
N GLU A 451 5.34 -42.88 58.99
CA GLU A 451 3.84 -42.95 59.02
C GLU A 451 3.03 -41.75 58.48
N THR A 452 1.89 -41.88 57.76
CA THR A 452 1.40 -42.74 56.65
C THR A 452 0.03 -42.13 56.21
N GLU A 453 -0.20 -42.02 54.89
CA GLU A 453 -1.48 -42.32 54.19
C GLU A 453 -2.74 -41.44 54.49
N VAL A 454 -3.82 -41.41 53.67
CA VAL A 454 -4.46 -42.40 52.76
C VAL A 454 -4.86 -41.80 51.39
N THR A 455 -5.11 -42.70 50.43
CA THR A 455 -5.56 -42.64 49.02
C THR A 455 -6.85 -41.81 48.74
N GLU A 456 -7.39 -41.60 47.52
CA GLU A 456 -7.47 -42.33 46.21
C GLU A 456 -7.36 -41.33 45.02
N SER A 457 -6.81 -41.57 43.82
CA SER A 457 -7.02 -42.60 42.75
C SER A 457 -8.43 -42.56 42.11
N VAL A 458 -8.67 -42.71 40.79
CA VAL A 458 -8.19 -43.70 39.79
C VAL A 458 -8.25 -43.15 38.32
N GLU A 459 -7.51 -43.79 37.39
CA GLU A 459 -7.51 -43.83 35.88
C GLU A 459 -8.39 -42.86 35.02
N ILE A 460 -7.97 -42.33 33.85
CA ILE A 460 -7.27 -42.85 32.65
C ILE A 460 -8.15 -43.70 31.71
N GLU A 461 -8.43 -43.17 30.50
CA GLU A 461 -8.25 -43.90 29.23
C GLU A 461 -8.12 -42.88 28.06
N ALA A 462 -7.67 -43.32 26.89
CA ALA A 462 -7.34 -42.45 25.75
C ALA A 462 -7.64 -43.12 24.41
N ASP A 463 -7.87 -42.33 23.35
CA ASP A 463 -7.64 -42.77 21.96
C ASP A 463 -7.37 -41.58 21.01
N LEU A 464 -6.88 -41.89 19.80
CA LEU A 464 -6.42 -40.93 18.78
C LEU A 464 -7.51 -40.52 17.77
N VAL A 465 -7.27 -39.42 17.02
CA VAL A 465 -7.30 -39.35 15.53
C VAL A 465 -6.91 -37.93 15.05
N ALA A 466 -6.42 -37.83 13.81
CA ALA A 466 -5.83 -36.61 13.23
C ALA A 466 -6.84 -35.54 12.77
N GLU A 467 -6.38 -34.28 12.70
CA GLU A 467 -7.05 -33.19 11.98
C GLU A 467 -6.57 -33.08 10.52
N GLN A 468 -7.49 -32.76 9.61
CA GLN A 468 -7.20 -32.27 8.26
C GLN A 468 -7.84 -30.89 8.07
N ALA A 469 -7.16 -30.02 7.31
CA ALA A 469 -7.61 -28.64 7.09
C ALA A 469 -8.86 -28.57 6.20
N SER A 470 -9.75 -27.62 6.50
CA SER A 470 -10.70 -27.08 5.54
C SER A 470 -11.03 -25.61 5.85
N ALA A 471 -11.09 -24.77 4.81
CA ALA A 471 -11.49 -23.37 4.92
C ALA A 471 -12.98 -23.23 4.57
N ILE A 472 -13.72 -22.42 5.34
CA ILE A 472 -15.15 -22.17 5.10
C ILE A 472 -15.46 -20.67 5.21
N HIS A 473 -16.11 -20.12 4.18
CA HIS A 473 -16.64 -18.75 4.17
C HIS A 473 -17.77 -18.57 5.20
N MET A 474 -17.88 -17.39 5.79
CA MET A 474 -18.97 -17.06 6.71
C MET A 474 -19.78 -15.84 6.23
N GLU A 475 -20.79 -16.09 5.40
CA GLU A 475 -21.89 -15.14 5.18
C GLU A 475 -23.07 -15.44 6.11
N ASN A 476 -23.82 -14.37 6.46
CA ASN A 476 -25.23 -14.39 6.84
C ASN A 476 -25.69 -15.37 7.96
N ARG A 477 -25.86 -14.83 9.19
CA ARG A 477 -27.12 -14.94 9.97
C ARG A 477 -27.07 -14.12 11.26
N LEU A 478 -27.99 -13.16 11.40
CA LEU A 478 -28.89 -12.98 12.55
C LEU A 478 -29.66 -11.65 12.42
N ASN A 479 -30.98 -11.74 12.34
CA ASN A 479 -31.89 -10.59 12.45
C ASN A 479 -33.13 -11.05 13.25
N PRO A 480 -33.34 -10.59 14.49
CA PRO A 480 -34.53 -10.93 15.26
C PRO A 480 -35.72 -10.06 14.83
N GLU A 481 -36.84 -10.69 14.53
CA GLU A 481 -38.11 -10.00 14.29
C GLU A 481 -38.68 -9.44 15.60
N TYR A 482 -39.38 -8.31 15.52
CA TYR A 482 -40.47 -8.00 16.44
C TYR A 482 -41.61 -7.34 15.68
N SER A 483 -42.69 -8.08 15.51
CA SER A 483 -43.92 -7.65 14.87
C SER A 483 -44.97 -7.26 15.92
N VAL A 484 -45.71 -6.19 15.65
CA VAL A 484 -46.88 -5.77 16.45
C VAL A 484 -48.03 -5.48 15.51
N LEU A 485 -49.13 -6.20 15.70
CA LEU A 485 -50.38 -6.05 14.94
C LEU A 485 -51.36 -5.17 15.74
N ILE A 486 -51.94 -4.16 15.11
CA ILE A 486 -53.20 -3.53 15.53
C ILE A 486 -54.03 -3.25 14.27
N GLU A 487 -55.28 -3.74 14.24
CA GLU A 487 -56.22 -3.57 13.13
C GLU A 487 -57.11 -2.31 13.27
N PRO A 488 -57.79 -1.86 12.20
CA PRO A 488 -58.26 -0.48 12.11
C PRO A 488 -59.76 -0.24 12.40
N GLY A 489 -60.06 1.00 12.82
CA GLY A 489 -61.21 1.74 12.29
C GLY A 489 -62.20 2.34 13.28
N MET A 490 -62.60 3.59 13.03
CA MET A 490 -64.01 4.01 12.91
C MET A 490 -64.10 5.43 12.30
N ARG A 491 -65.24 5.75 11.66
CA ARG A 491 -65.53 7.05 11.04
C ARG A 491 -66.63 7.79 11.80
N ILE A 492 -66.55 9.11 11.91
CA ILE A 492 -67.69 10.01 12.16
C ILE A 492 -67.55 11.24 11.25
N ALA A 493 -68.66 11.74 10.72
CA ALA A 493 -68.81 12.99 9.97
C ALA A 493 -70.03 13.76 10.55
N ALA A 494 -70.39 15.00 10.21
CA ALA A 494 -69.94 15.96 9.18
C ALA A 494 -70.34 17.41 9.62
N LYS A 495 -70.13 18.41 8.75
CA LYS A 495 -71.16 19.35 8.20
C LYS A 495 -70.63 20.80 8.00
N GLN A 496 -71.19 21.50 7.01
CA GLN A 496 -70.95 22.93 6.69
C GLN A 496 -72.29 23.74 6.85
N GLU A 497 -72.53 24.97 6.38
CA GLU A 497 -71.89 25.91 5.43
C GLU A 497 -71.90 27.34 6.09
N GLU A 498 -71.82 28.55 5.50
CA GLU A 498 -71.94 29.06 4.12
C GLU A 498 -71.05 30.33 3.89
N GLN A 499 -71.59 31.43 3.34
CA GLN A 499 -70.92 32.68 2.89
C GLN A 499 -71.87 33.92 3.10
N PRO A 500 -71.67 35.18 2.60
CA PRO A 500 -70.64 35.74 1.71
C PRO A 500 -70.05 37.15 2.02
N GLY A 501 -69.01 37.56 1.27
CA GLY A 501 -68.49 38.94 1.19
C GLY A 501 -67.23 39.08 0.31
N ILE A 502 -67.30 39.88 -0.77
CA ILE A 502 -66.32 39.97 -1.89
C ILE A 502 -66.12 41.48 -2.19
N PRO A 503 -64.91 42.05 -2.48
CA PRO A 503 -64.00 41.60 -3.55
C PRO A 503 -62.45 41.69 -3.39
N ALA A 504 -61.77 40.81 -4.15
CA ALA A 504 -60.52 40.99 -4.92
C ALA A 504 -59.17 41.33 -4.24
N GLY A 505 -58.15 40.48 -4.48
CA GLY A 505 -56.73 40.83 -4.35
C GLY A 505 -55.77 39.64 -4.11
N ASN A 506 -55.33 38.97 -5.18
CA ASN A 506 -54.21 38.01 -5.28
C ASN A 506 -53.89 37.12 -4.05
N SER A 507 -54.31 35.86 -4.08
CA SER A 507 -53.78 34.78 -3.23
C SER A 507 -52.78 33.91 -4.01
N SER A 508 -51.56 33.76 -3.49
CA SER A 508 -50.55 32.84 -4.05
C SER A 508 -50.97 31.37 -3.88
N GLU A 509 -50.73 30.54 -4.88
CA GLU A 509 -50.93 29.08 -4.77
C GLU A 509 -49.78 28.45 -3.96
N ILE A 510 -50.12 27.48 -3.11
CA ILE A 510 -49.19 26.75 -2.24
C ILE A 510 -48.71 25.51 -3.00
N ILE A 511 -47.39 25.40 -3.23
CA ILE A 511 -46.80 24.35 -4.08
C ILE A 511 -46.01 23.36 -3.21
N ALA A 512 -46.66 22.23 -2.89
CA ALA A 512 -46.06 21.12 -2.18
C ALA A 512 -44.90 20.47 -2.98
N TYR A 513 -44.00 19.77 -2.28
CA TYR A 513 -42.93 18.99 -2.91
C TYR A 513 -43.50 17.86 -3.78
N GLN A 514 -42.96 17.70 -4.99
CA GLN A 514 -43.45 16.75 -5.99
C GLN A 514 -42.36 15.75 -6.37
N VAL A 515 -42.76 14.49 -6.60
CA VAL A 515 -41.91 13.45 -7.19
C VAL A 515 -42.37 13.22 -8.62
N GLU A 516 -41.47 13.36 -9.58
CA GLU A 516 -41.68 13.11 -10.99
C GLU A 516 -40.79 11.96 -11.47
N GLU A 517 -41.07 11.41 -12.65
CA GLU A 517 -40.20 10.43 -13.31
C GLU A 517 -39.12 11.12 -14.15
N TYR A 518 -37.89 10.62 -14.11
CA TYR A 518 -36.79 11.14 -14.93
C TYR A 518 -36.87 10.61 -16.36
N ILE A 519 -37.31 11.46 -17.29
CA ILE A 519 -37.37 11.15 -18.72
C ILE A 519 -36.04 11.54 -19.38
N SER A 520 -35.36 10.56 -19.96
CA SER A 520 -34.11 10.74 -20.71
C SER A 520 -34.41 11.27 -22.13
N ALA A 521 -33.55 12.13 -22.67
CA ALA A 521 -33.74 12.73 -23.99
C ALA A 521 -33.38 11.73 -25.11
N GLU A 522 -34.40 11.18 -25.77
CA GLU A 522 -34.20 10.43 -27.02
C GLU A 522 -33.77 11.39 -28.14
N LEU A 523 -32.66 11.06 -28.80
CA LEU A 523 -31.99 11.87 -29.83
C LEU A 523 -31.69 11.00 -31.04
N GLU A 524 -32.02 11.48 -32.23
CA GLU A 524 -31.56 10.85 -33.48
C GLU A 524 -30.03 10.95 -33.57
N ILE A 525 -29.37 9.81 -33.81
CA ILE A 525 -27.92 9.77 -34.04
C ILE A 525 -27.64 10.26 -35.46
N THR A 526 -26.81 11.29 -35.59
CA THR A 526 -26.36 11.84 -36.88
C THR A 526 -24.84 11.79 -36.92
N PRO A 527 -24.23 10.67 -37.36
CA PRO A 527 -22.79 10.46 -37.28
C PRO A 527 -22.00 11.58 -37.97
N MET A 528 -20.96 12.08 -37.30
CA MET A 528 -20.17 13.22 -37.76
C MET A 528 -18.75 13.14 -37.20
N SER A 529 -17.73 13.43 -38.02
CA SER A 529 -16.35 13.43 -37.54
C SER A 529 -16.09 14.61 -36.59
N THR A 530 -15.10 14.44 -35.71
CA THR A 530 -14.62 15.50 -34.81
C THR A 530 -14.21 16.79 -35.56
N ALA A 531 -13.74 16.68 -36.80
CA ALA A 531 -13.38 17.82 -37.63
C ALA A 531 -14.62 18.58 -38.14
N GLU A 532 -15.65 17.87 -38.60
CA GLU A 532 -16.91 18.46 -39.07
C GLU A 532 -17.71 19.07 -37.90
N PHE A 533 -17.64 18.46 -36.72
CA PHE A 533 -18.29 18.96 -35.49
C PHE A 533 -17.80 20.35 -35.07
N VAL A 534 -16.55 20.71 -35.40
CA VAL A 534 -15.93 22.01 -35.05
C VAL A 534 -16.24 23.09 -36.10
N LEU A 535 -16.84 22.73 -37.24
CA LEU A 535 -17.21 23.68 -38.30
C LEU A 535 -18.31 24.65 -37.85
N LYS A 536 -18.30 25.86 -38.44
CA LYS A 536 -19.25 26.92 -38.12
C LYS A 536 -20.70 26.56 -38.50
N ASP A 537 -20.87 25.71 -39.50
CA ASP A 537 -22.17 25.40 -40.11
C ASP A 537 -22.93 24.31 -39.33
N THR A 538 -22.21 23.41 -38.65
CA THR A 538 -22.77 22.32 -37.83
C THR A 538 -23.26 22.82 -36.46
N LEU A 539 -22.78 23.99 -36.01
CA LEU A 539 -23.18 24.68 -34.78
C LEU A 539 -24.71 24.83 -34.61
N ALA A 540 -25.46 24.98 -35.70
CA ALA A 540 -26.93 25.06 -35.64
C ALA A 540 -27.57 23.74 -35.17
N SER A 541 -27.09 22.60 -35.69
CA SER A 541 -27.51 21.26 -35.28
C SER A 541 -27.13 20.98 -33.82
N ILE A 542 -25.90 21.32 -33.43
CA ILE A 542 -25.41 21.20 -32.05
C ILE A 542 -26.28 22.01 -31.09
N THR A 543 -26.65 23.25 -31.46
CA THR A 543 -27.53 24.11 -30.64
C THR A 543 -28.93 23.50 -30.50
N ALA A 544 -29.49 22.94 -31.58
CA ALA A 544 -30.81 22.29 -31.55
C ALA A 544 -30.84 21.06 -30.64
N LYS A 545 -29.85 20.16 -30.76
CA LYS A 545 -29.76 18.96 -29.89
C LYS A 545 -29.50 19.32 -28.43
N LEU A 546 -28.67 20.34 -28.15
CA LEU A 546 -28.49 20.85 -26.78
C LEU A 546 -29.81 21.40 -26.21
N GLN A 547 -30.59 22.13 -27.00
CA GLN A 547 -31.89 22.64 -26.57
C GLN A 547 -32.87 21.48 -26.27
N GLN A 548 -32.93 20.45 -27.12
CA GLN A 548 -33.75 19.25 -26.90
C GLN A 548 -33.40 18.52 -25.60
N ILE A 549 -32.11 18.36 -25.27
CA ILE A 549 -31.69 17.76 -23.99
C ILE A 549 -32.08 18.66 -22.81
N ILE A 550 -31.94 19.99 -22.93
CA ILE A 550 -32.32 20.94 -21.88
C ILE A 550 -33.84 20.93 -21.66
N ASP A 551 -34.63 20.82 -22.73
CA ASP A 551 -36.10 20.81 -22.65
C ASP A 551 -36.67 19.50 -22.07
N ALA A 552 -35.93 18.40 -22.12
CA ALA A 552 -36.28 17.15 -21.44
C ALA A 552 -35.64 17.02 -20.03
N GLU A 553 -34.31 17.13 -19.93
CA GLU A 553 -33.54 16.69 -18.76
C GLU A 553 -33.14 17.81 -17.78
N ALA A 554 -33.41 19.09 -18.04
CA ALA A 554 -33.02 20.16 -17.11
C ALA A 554 -33.85 20.15 -15.81
N PRO A 555 -33.24 20.33 -14.61
CA PRO A 555 -31.82 20.64 -14.38
C PRO A 555 -30.85 19.49 -14.69
N ILE A 556 -29.81 19.76 -15.48
CA ILE A 556 -28.82 18.76 -15.93
C ILE A 556 -27.39 19.21 -15.64
N ASN A 557 -26.53 18.28 -15.24
CA ASN A 557 -25.08 18.47 -15.13
C ASN A 557 -24.47 18.77 -16.52
N TYR A 558 -23.56 19.75 -16.60
CA TYR A 558 -22.95 20.18 -17.87
C TYR A 558 -22.18 19.08 -18.60
N ASP A 559 -21.42 18.25 -17.87
CA ASP A 559 -20.61 17.19 -18.47
C ASP A 559 -21.51 16.04 -18.96
N ARG A 560 -22.61 15.76 -18.27
CA ARG A 560 -23.66 14.83 -18.71
C ARG A 560 -24.35 15.34 -19.99
N LEU A 561 -24.72 16.62 -20.04
CA LEU A 561 -25.27 17.30 -21.22
C LEU A 561 -24.32 17.21 -22.43
N VAL A 562 -23.03 17.49 -22.23
CA VAL A 562 -22.01 17.37 -23.29
C VAL A 562 -21.84 15.92 -23.75
N LYS A 563 -21.75 14.95 -22.83
CA LYS A 563 -21.62 13.52 -23.17
C LYS A 563 -22.81 13.02 -24.00
N LYS A 564 -24.06 13.37 -23.63
CA LYS A 564 -25.26 13.00 -24.41
C LYS A 564 -25.29 13.67 -25.78
N MET A 565 -24.95 14.95 -25.84
CA MET A 565 -24.85 15.67 -27.12
C MET A 565 -23.79 15.03 -28.04
N LEU A 566 -22.57 14.74 -27.56
CA LEU A 566 -21.52 14.10 -28.37
C LEU A 566 -21.90 12.69 -28.83
N ARG A 567 -22.53 11.88 -27.98
CA ARG A 567 -23.09 10.57 -28.37
C ARG A 567 -24.11 10.68 -29.52
N SER A 568 -24.92 11.73 -29.55
CA SER A 568 -25.87 11.96 -30.67
C SER A 568 -25.21 12.34 -32.01
N PHE A 569 -23.88 12.53 -32.04
CA PHE A 569 -23.07 12.71 -33.25
C PHE A 569 -22.10 11.54 -33.49
N ASP A 570 -22.23 10.43 -32.73
CA ASP A 570 -21.32 9.28 -32.72
C ASP A 570 -19.88 9.61 -32.25
N ILE A 571 -19.71 10.69 -31.46
CA ILE A 571 -18.41 11.13 -30.95
C ILE A 571 -18.17 10.58 -29.54
N GLY A 572 -17.37 9.51 -29.45
CA GLY A 572 -17.12 8.79 -28.19
C GLY A 572 -16.23 9.48 -27.15
N ARG A 573 -15.47 10.52 -27.50
CA ARG A 573 -14.57 11.26 -26.57
C ARG A 573 -14.70 12.77 -26.74
N SER A 574 -14.75 13.50 -25.63
CA SER A 574 -14.64 14.97 -25.60
C SER A 574 -13.19 15.43 -25.78
N SER A 575 -12.96 16.39 -26.66
CA SER A 575 -11.67 17.08 -26.82
C SER A 575 -11.82 18.56 -26.48
N ALA A 576 -10.70 19.28 -26.27
CA ALA A 576 -10.75 20.73 -26.03
C ALA A 576 -11.53 21.49 -27.13
N GLN A 577 -11.43 21.05 -28.38
CA GLN A 577 -12.13 21.64 -29.52
C GLN A 577 -13.65 21.34 -29.50
N THR A 578 -14.06 20.11 -29.18
CA THR A 578 -15.50 19.79 -29.10
C THR A 578 -16.16 20.40 -27.86
N LEU A 579 -15.42 20.56 -26.76
CA LEU A 579 -15.84 21.32 -25.58
C LEU A 579 -16.01 22.82 -25.90
N GLU A 580 -15.09 23.43 -26.64
CA GLU A 580 -15.20 24.84 -27.03
C GLU A 580 -16.39 25.07 -27.99
N ALA A 581 -16.63 24.15 -28.93
CA ALA A 581 -17.80 24.17 -29.81
C ALA A 581 -19.12 23.97 -29.02
N ALA A 582 -19.15 23.07 -28.05
CA ALA A 582 -20.28 22.88 -27.14
C ALA A 582 -20.57 24.14 -26.30
N GLU A 583 -19.54 24.79 -25.75
CA GLU A 583 -19.67 26.10 -25.06
C GLU A 583 -20.21 27.20 -25.99
N LYS A 584 -19.77 27.26 -27.26
CA LYS A 584 -20.25 28.23 -28.26
C LYS A 584 -21.71 27.98 -28.65
N ALA A 585 -22.17 26.73 -28.67
CA ALA A 585 -23.56 26.36 -28.92
C ALA A 585 -24.45 26.58 -27.68
N LEU A 586 -23.98 26.22 -26.48
CA LEU A 586 -24.69 26.44 -25.22
C LEU A 586 -24.96 27.93 -24.95
N LYS A 587 -24.06 28.83 -25.37
CA LYS A 587 -24.26 30.29 -25.33
C LYS A 587 -25.39 30.79 -26.25
N LYS A 588 -26.03 29.91 -27.03
CA LYS A 588 -27.18 30.19 -27.91
C LYS A 588 -28.47 29.47 -27.51
N THR A 589 -28.45 28.55 -26.53
CA THR A 589 -29.67 27.90 -26.03
C THR A 589 -30.44 28.79 -25.06
N VAL A 590 -31.73 28.54 -24.90
CA VAL A 590 -32.63 29.29 -24.03
C VAL A 590 -32.55 28.72 -22.60
N SER A 591 -31.37 28.85 -21.99
CA SER A 591 -31.03 28.21 -20.71
C SER A 591 -30.45 29.17 -19.68
N ARG A 592 -30.55 28.76 -18.40
CA ARG A 592 -29.96 29.45 -17.25
C ARG A 592 -28.87 28.53 -16.67
N THR A 593 -27.69 29.07 -16.36
CA THR A 593 -26.60 28.30 -15.74
C THR A 593 -26.44 28.70 -14.28
N ASN A 594 -26.24 27.75 -13.37
CA ASN A 594 -25.66 28.02 -12.06
C ASN A 594 -24.45 27.11 -11.78
N LYS A 595 -23.58 27.53 -10.86
CA LYS A 595 -22.47 26.70 -10.36
C LYS A 595 -22.72 26.31 -8.91
N GLN A 596 -22.47 25.03 -8.58
CA GLN A 596 -22.71 24.44 -7.27
C GLN A 596 -21.47 23.59 -6.91
N ALA A 597 -20.72 23.99 -5.88
CA ALA A 597 -19.48 23.31 -5.46
C ALA A 597 -18.51 22.99 -6.62
N GLY A 598 -18.28 23.96 -7.52
CA GLY A 598 -17.47 23.81 -8.73
C GLY A 598 -18.24 23.32 -9.97
N VAL A 599 -19.15 22.38 -9.78
CA VAL A 599 -19.97 21.76 -10.85
C VAL A 599 -20.91 22.78 -11.50
N LYS A 600 -21.08 22.68 -12.82
CA LYS A 600 -21.93 23.56 -13.65
C LYS A 600 -23.24 22.85 -13.98
N PHE A 601 -24.37 23.43 -13.59
CA PHE A 601 -25.72 22.91 -13.87
C PHE A 601 -26.48 23.83 -14.80
N ILE A 602 -27.20 23.23 -15.75
CA ILE A 602 -28.00 23.90 -16.79
C ILE A 602 -29.48 23.69 -16.49
N TRP A 603 -30.22 24.78 -16.44
CA TRP A 603 -31.64 24.89 -16.12
C TRP A 603 -32.39 25.46 -17.33
N LYS A 604 -33.70 25.20 -17.44
CA LYS A 604 -34.54 25.95 -18.38
C LYS A 604 -34.65 27.42 -17.95
N LYS A 605 -35.07 28.31 -18.85
CA LYS A 605 -35.18 29.75 -18.56
C LYS A 605 -36.34 30.11 -17.62
N ASP A 606 -37.38 29.29 -17.61
CA ASP A 606 -38.57 29.32 -16.75
C ASP A 606 -38.35 28.63 -15.39
N GLN A 607 -37.35 27.76 -15.27
CA GLN A 607 -36.98 27.14 -14.01
C GLN A 607 -36.17 28.11 -13.12
N ASP A 608 -36.70 28.40 -11.92
CA ASP A 608 -36.01 29.19 -10.91
C ASP A 608 -35.54 28.33 -9.72
N PRO A 609 -34.21 28.14 -9.50
CA PRO A 609 -33.69 27.19 -8.52
C PRO A 609 -34.13 27.40 -7.07
N ASP A 610 -34.50 28.63 -6.68
CA ASP A 610 -34.87 28.94 -5.29
C ASP A 610 -36.32 28.51 -4.97
N VAL A 611 -37.21 28.49 -5.98
CA VAL A 611 -38.60 27.99 -5.87
C VAL A 611 -38.79 26.58 -6.45
N TYR A 612 -37.71 25.93 -6.92
CA TYR A 612 -37.79 24.55 -7.42
C TYR A 612 -38.12 23.53 -6.31
N ARG A 613 -39.23 22.81 -6.42
CA ARG A 613 -39.74 21.84 -5.43
C ARG A 613 -39.89 20.39 -5.92
N MET A 614 -39.52 20.12 -7.18
CA MET A 614 -39.55 18.79 -7.78
C MET A 614 -38.31 17.96 -7.44
N TYR A 615 -38.49 16.65 -7.33
CA TYR A 615 -37.43 15.64 -7.32
C TYR A 615 -37.75 14.57 -8.38
N ARG A 616 -36.79 14.23 -9.24
CA ARG A 616 -37.00 13.26 -10.34
C ARG A 616 -36.35 11.91 -10.03
N LEU A 617 -37.18 10.87 -9.98
CA LEU A 617 -36.82 9.49 -9.64
C LEU A 617 -36.58 8.67 -10.92
N GLU A 618 -35.61 7.74 -10.86
CA GLU A 618 -35.19 6.91 -12.00
C GLU A 618 -35.63 5.45 -11.82
N GLN A 619 -36.33 4.91 -12.83
CA GLN A 619 -36.69 3.48 -12.87
C GLN A 619 -35.79 2.65 -13.80
N ASN A 620 -35.21 3.25 -14.85
CA ASN A 620 -34.33 2.55 -15.79
C ASN A 620 -32.90 2.41 -15.25
N SER A 621 -32.31 1.21 -15.37
CA SER A 621 -31.01 0.91 -14.75
C SER A 621 -29.80 1.43 -15.55
N ASP A 622 -29.94 1.63 -16.86
CA ASP A 622 -28.78 1.74 -17.77
C ASP A 622 -28.27 3.18 -17.98
N ASP A 623 -29.05 4.20 -17.58
CA ASP A 623 -28.69 5.63 -17.69
C ASP A 623 -28.81 6.37 -16.34
N LYS A 624 -28.59 5.64 -15.22
CA LYS A 624 -28.74 6.18 -13.87
C LYS A 624 -27.80 7.37 -13.61
N ARG A 625 -28.29 8.46 -12.99
CA ARG A 625 -27.45 9.62 -12.62
C ARG A 625 -26.54 9.26 -11.43
N TYR A 626 -25.29 9.72 -11.46
CA TYR A 626 -24.44 9.68 -10.27
C TYR A 626 -24.84 10.78 -9.26
N PRO A 627 -24.53 10.64 -7.94
CA PRO A 627 -25.01 11.58 -6.91
C PRO A 627 -24.52 13.03 -7.04
N ASP A 628 -23.45 13.25 -7.81
CA ASP A 628 -22.85 14.52 -8.21
C ASP A 628 -23.38 15.07 -9.55
N GLU A 629 -24.09 14.25 -10.33
CA GLU A 629 -24.87 14.69 -11.51
C GLU A 629 -26.26 15.24 -11.12
N ILE A 630 -26.68 15.10 -9.85
CA ILE A 630 -27.94 15.60 -9.31
C ILE A 630 -27.71 16.95 -8.59
N CYS A 631 -28.55 17.95 -8.85
CA CYS A 631 -28.37 19.28 -8.25
C CYS A 631 -28.78 19.30 -6.76
N GLN A 632 -28.21 20.23 -5.98
CA GLN A 632 -28.47 20.32 -4.53
C GLN A 632 -29.96 20.58 -4.21
N GLN A 633 -30.69 21.22 -5.14
CA GLN A 633 -32.12 21.44 -5.04
C GLN A 633 -32.91 20.12 -5.12
N GLU A 634 -32.63 19.26 -6.11
CA GLU A 634 -33.26 17.94 -6.23
C GLU A 634 -32.97 17.06 -5.00
N ILE A 635 -31.72 17.03 -4.53
CA ILE A 635 -31.36 16.25 -3.33
C ILE A 635 -32.07 16.80 -2.09
N LYS A 636 -32.15 18.13 -1.92
CA LYS A 636 -32.92 18.76 -0.84
C LYS A 636 -34.42 18.44 -0.95
N ASN A 637 -34.98 18.47 -2.16
CA ASN A 637 -36.38 18.10 -2.39
C ASN A 637 -36.63 16.62 -2.04
N ALA A 638 -35.71 15.70 -2.35
CA ALA A 638 -35.79 14.30 -1.90
C ALA A 638 -35.76 14.15 -0.36
N VAL A 639 -34.91 14.92 0.35
CA VAL A 639 -34.92 14.96 1.83
C VAL A 639 -36.27 15.49 2.34
N CYS A 640 -36.81 16.54 1.74
CA CYS A 640 -38.10 17.12 2.14
C CYS A 640 -39.27 16.14 1.91
N VAL A 641 -39.32 15.47 0.76
CA VAL A 641 -40.27 14.38 0.48
C VAL A 641 -40.12 13.22 1.48
N THR A 642 -38.90 12.90 1.90
CA THR A 642 -38.66 11.86 2.92
C THR A 642 -39.24 12.28 4.28
N LEU A 643 -39.02 13.52 4.71
CA LEU A 643 -39.57 14.05 5.96
C LEU A 643 -41.10 14.16 5.93
N GLY A 644 -41.69 14.63 4.83
CA GLY A 644 -43.15 14.69 4.67
C GLY A 644 -43.80 13.30 4.74
N ASN A 645 -43.14 12.26 4.20
CA ASN A 645 -43.65 10.88 4.21
C ASN A 645 -43.35 10.09 5.49
N LYS A 646 -42.41 10.54 6.35
CA LYS A 646 -41.91 9.77 7.50
C LYS A 646 -42.00 10.51 8.84
N GLY A 647 -42.30 11.80 8.84
CA GLY A 647 -42.25 12.66 10.02
C GLY A 647 -40.82 12.99 10.46
N ALA A 648 -40.66 13.39 11.72
CA ALA A 648 -39.38 13.81 12.27
C ALA A 648 -38.42 12.62 12.43
N LEU A 649 -37.19 12.72 11.89
CA LEU A 649 -36.22 11.63 11.87
C LEU A 649 -34.86 12.04 12.47
N ASN A 650 -34.16 11.10 13.11
CA ASN A 650 -32.76 11.31 13.44
C ASN A 650 -31.89 11.33 12.16
N LYS A 651 -30.70 11.94 12.24
CA LYS A 651 -29.85 12.20 11.06
C LYS A 651 -29.55 10.94 10.23
N ASP A 652 -29.22 9.83 10.89
CA ASP A 652 -28.72 8.64 10.21
C ASP A 652 -29.85 7.79 9.62
N MET A 653 -31.03 7.79 10.25
CA MET A 653 -32.26 7.25 9.67
C MET A 653 -32.75 8.11 8.49
N LEU A 654 -32.71 9.45 8.61
CA LEU A 654 -33.07 10.36 7.52
C LEU A 654 -32.21 10.14 6.28
N ILE A 655 -30.88 10.01 6.45
CA ILE A 655 -29.96 9.72 5.35
C ILE A 655 -30.31 8.37 4.69
N LYS A 656 -30.52 7.31 5.48
CA LYS A 656 -30.86 5.98 4.96
C LYS A 656 -32.20 5.96 4.21
N GLU A 657 -33.25 6.54 4.79
CA GLU A 657 -34.57 6.58 4.15
C GLU A 657 -34.60 7.53 2.96
N THR A 658 -33.83 8.63 2.94
CA THR A 658 -33.70 9.48 1.74
C THR A 658 -33.01 8.73 0.60
N ILE A 659 -31.91 8.02 0.87
CA ILE A 659 -31.23 7.18 -0.13
C ILE A 659 -32.19 6.11 -0.70
N ARG A 660 -33.07 5.55 0.15
CA ARG A 660 -34.12 4.62 -0.27
C ARG A 660 -35.21 5.30 -1.12
N THR A 661 -35.70 6.47 -0.71
CA THR A 661 -36.65 7.31 -1.48
C THR A 661 -36.07 7.73 -2.82
N MET A 662 -34.75 7.89 -2.94
CA MET A 662 -34.04 8.16 -4.19
C MET A 662 -33.81 6.90 -5.07
N GLY A 663 -34.35 5.73 -4.70
CA GLY A 663 -34.23 4.50 -5.50
C GLY A 663 -32.85 3.83 -5.44
N TYR A 664 -32.11 3.97 -4.33
CA TYR A 664 -30.83 3.29 -4.11
C TYR A 664 -30.92 2.24 -2.99
N GLY A 665 -30.56 0.99 -3.29
CA GLY A 665 -30.64 -0.12 -2.34
C GLY A 665 -29.50 -0.21 -1.31
N ARG A 666 -28.44 0.61 -1.43
CA ARG A 666 -27.29 0.62 -0.51
C ARG A 666 -26.76 2.05 -0.32
N SER A 667 -26.39 2.40 0.92
CA SER A 667 -25.84 3.72 1.27
C SER A 667 -24.33 3.80 1.01
N GLY A 668 -23.94 4.07 -0.25
CA GLY A 668 -22.54 4.37 -0.60
C GLY A 668 -22.08 5.73 -0.06
N ALA A 669 -20.77 5.90 0.18
CA ALA A 669 -20.21 7.13 0.77
C ALA A 669 -20.55 8.40 -0.02
N ALA A 670 -20.53 8.34 -1.36
CA ALA A 670 -20.93 9.46 -2.23
C ALA A 670 -22.41 9.85 -2.06
N LEU A 671 -23.31 8.88 -1.92
CA LEU A 671 -24.74 9.12 -1.66
C LEU A 671 -24.96 9.75 -0.28
N VAL A 672 -24.26 9.27 0.75
CA VAL A 672 -24.31 9.85 2.10
C VAL A 672 -23.84 11.31 2.07
N ALA A 673 -22.71 11.59 1.42
CA ALA A 673 -22.18 12.95 1.27
C ALA A 673 -23.09 13.87 0.43
N ALA A 674 -23.77 13.33 -0.59
CA ALA A 674 -24.74 14.06 -1.40
C ALA A 674 -25.98 14.45 -0.57
N VAL A 675 -26.58 13.49 0.15
CA VAL A 675 -27.74 13.74 1.03
C VAL A 675 -27.38 14.69 2.17
N GLU A 676 -26.17 14.61 2.74
CA GLU A 676 -25.69 15.61 3.70
C GLU A 676 -25.61 17.02 3.10
N LYS A 677 -25.18 17.18 1.85
CA LYS A 677 -25.18 18.49 1.16
C LYS A 677 -26.60 19.02 0.99
N GLY A 678 -27.55 18.16 0.58
CA GLY A 678 -28.98 18.51 0.50
C GLY A 678 -29.57 18.92 1.85
N LEU A 679 -29.26 18.19 2.92
CA LEU A 679 -29.69 18.52 4.29
C LEU A 679 -29.11 19.86 4.79
N LYS A 680 -27.81 20.11 4.55
CA LYS A 680 -27.15 21.38 4.85
C LYS A 680 -27.76 22.54 4.04
N TYR A 681 -28.13 22.31 2.78
CA TYR A 681 -28.80 23.30 1.94
C TYR A 681 -30.23 23.60 2.44
N GLY A 682 -31.03 22.58 2.78
CA GLY A 682 -32.39 22.74 3.31
C GLY A 682 -32.44 23.43 4.68
N ARG A 683 -31.41 23.23 5.52
CA ARG A 683 -31.21 24.01 6.75
C ARG A 683 -30.85 25.48 6.45
N LYS A 684 -30.09 25.75 5.38
CA LYS A 684 -29.72 27.11 4.97
C LYS A 684 -30.87 27.88 4.31
N SER A 685 -31.73 27.21 3.54
CA SER A 685 -32.96 27.80 3.01
C SER A 685 -34.05 27.95 4.08
N GLY A 686 -33.91 27.23 5.22
CA GLY A 686 -34.86 27.24 6.34
C GLY A 686 -36.12 26.41 6.06
N GLU A 687 -36.08 25.51 5.07
CA GLU A 687 -37.15 24.55 4.76
C GLU A 687 -37.08 23.32 5.68
N ILE A 688 -35.87 22.98 6.16
CA ILE A 688 -35.63 21.89 7.11
C ILE A 688 -35.10 22.48 8.41
N ILE A 689 -35.73 22.12 9.53
CA ILE A 689 -35.34 22.53 10.88
C ILE A 689 -34.97 21.31 11.74
N GLN A 690 -34.51 21.58 12.96
CA GLN A 690 -34.15 20.57 13.94
C GLN A 690 -34.83 20.92 15.26
N ASN A 691 -35.61 19.99 15.80
CA ASN A 691 -36.47 20.22 16.95
C ASN A 691 -35.74 20.04 18.30
N ALA A 692 -36.47 20.24 19.40
CA ALA A 692 -35.92 20.15 20.77
C ALA A 692 -35.31 18.78 21.10
N GLU A 693 -35.79 17.69 20.47
CA GLU A 693 -35.30 16.32 20.63
C GLU A 693 -34.12 16.01 19.68
N LYS A 694 -33.63 17.01 18.94
CA LYS A 694 -32.58 16.93 17.91
C LYS A 694 -32.97 16.12 16.66
N LEU A 695 -34.26 15.77 16.49
CA LEU A 695 -34.78 15.21 15.25
C LEU A 695 -34.90 16.30 14.18
N TRP A 696 -34.80 15.91 12.91
CA TRP A 696 -34.96 16.79 11.75
C TRP A 696 -36.39 16.71 11.25
N GLU A 697 -36.99 17.85 10.92
CA GLU A 697 -38.38 17.97 10.47
C GLU A 697 -38.56 19.11 9.45
N LEU A 698 -39.69 19.13 8.75
CA LEU A 698 -40.05 20.23 7.85
C LEU A 698 -40.48 21.47 8.64
N ASN A 699 -40.15 22.64 8.12
CA ASN A 699 -40.58 23.90 8.70
C ASN A 699 -41.97 24.29 8.18
N ALA A 700 -43.01 24.03 8.97
CA ALA A 700 -44.40 24.41 8.69
C ALA A 700 -44.64 25.93 8.48
N GLY A 701 -43.64 26.78 8.77
CA GLY A 701 -43.64 28.20 8.38
C GLY A 701 -43.18 28.49 6.95
N LYS A 702 -42.93 27.44 6.13
CA LYS A 702 -42.46 27.51 4.73
C LYS A 702 -43.07 26.43 3.81
N GLU A 703 -44.11 25.74 4.27
CA GLU A 703 -44.91 24.80 3.45
C GLU A 703 -45.93 25.54 2.57
#